data_AF-A0AAW9BE25-F1
#
_entry.id   AF-A0AAW9BE25-F1
#
_cell.length_a   1.000
_cell.length_b   1.000
_cell.length_c   1.000
_cell.angle_alpha   90.00
_cell.angle_beta   90.00
_cell.angle_gamma   90.00
#
_symmetry.space_group_name_H-M   'P 1'
#
loop_
_entity.id
_entity.type
_entity.pdbx_description
1 polymer ?
#
loop_
_entity_poly.entity_id
_entity_poly.type
_entity_poly.pdbx_seq_one_letter_code
_entity_poly.pdbx_strand_id
1 'polypeptide(L)'
;MLKSHCFSLIALASLSLLSVPNVWSRTAIVLPGLHEQGIDLQDKPISAAAALEWELDNADIVFGAYENKSDNERVKALGYMYNQKLELNSGWLENDIRNQAKLNGVDYEDFFLHFSEDTILAEVDSSHGENTLLNRKPMIVGYTASANHAGFWLYQPPPWDADVFGQANNGGALYVYHSEKFDRLAFTFSQFAQGGSFTIEYPSAIDSFGQVTEWKRFAIKKDKTENMTKNQTVNWSVPSDWVRATTHDGSGKTYGGGQNFGSTFLRDGGRLYVAKITWHDDNIENRPRLENIQLKDSFPAVNISGAPTETPEGQTIQRWRKIRGFDKSADRNQDNYLSWHEYKNRSNKNATARFRWESRVIPFGRMWNQTSSWALTNLGNPFFANTMRHSYQAEWAKQGLNGAYNDDTNKLLGANQFYIYSGGTVDELGLVAGSQAADDAYKAQFSAFLNKLATLDEDALIGLNIGTANLFGRNGQNHLVNAGSLYLREHYLFPATGFSGYAGLAKFWDNSALAKAGQKVIYQATTRYGRVQYFGNTENNWKQDQYSALAVFYLNYHPERIYFNQWNNGYLYGSNNTTSDNFWKAGVPKNIAYQPSALLAIDLGMPTNQIPDGYQATPLMMSTSTPYSADYTVIGDASMSKVAHPDLPNGAIDLLPTHTYFAYHSDDTVVMHGPTEMVLAREFTKGQVLYRTDFFGKNIDYFSSPKITIALPEPMRPVDQDGNIGDYVSHIEIGGYEGVFLLY
;
A
#
# COMPACT_ATOMS: atom_id res chain seq x y z
N MET A 1 51.25 55.64 6.05
CA MET A 1 52.00 55.45 4.79
C MET A 1 51.12 54.63 3.84
N LEU A 2 51.15 54.90 2.53
CA LEU A 2 50.75 54.06 1.37
C LEU A 2 49.48 53.17 1.51
N LYS A 3 48.36 53.34 0.76
CA LYS A 3 48.16 53.24 -0.72
C LYS A 3 48.90 52.03 -1.32
N SER A 4 48.27 50.92 -1.76
CA SER A 4 47.58 50.74 -3.05
C SER A 4 47.50 49.22 -3.36
N HIS A 5 46.75 48.66 -4.33
CA HIS A 5 45.81 49.21 -5.33
C HIS A 5 44.71 48.18 -5.70
N CYS A 6 43.69 48.66 -6.42
CA CYS A 6 42.66 47.96 -7.17
C CYS A 6 43.16 46.90 -8.18
N PHE A 7 42.28 45.95 -8.54
CA PHE A 7 41.91 45.72 -9.94
C PHE A 7 40.46 45.19 -10.05
N SER A 8 39.72 45.76 -10.99
CA SER A 8 38.37 45.34 -11.40
C SER A 8 38.45 44.43 -12.63
N LEU A 9 37.51 43.49 -12.84
CA LEU A 9 36.64 43.45 -14.06
C LEU A 9 35.67 42.26 -14.13
N ILE A 10 34.61 42.47 -14.93
CA ILE A 10 33.73 41.51 -15.63
C ILE A 10 32.64 40.78 -14.80
N ALA A 11 31.41 41.19 -15.08
CA ALA A 11 30.20 40.38 -14.90
C ALA A 11 29.86 39.65 -16.21
N LEU A 12 29.27 38.45 -16.09
CA LEU A 12 28.32 37.78 -17.02
C LEU A 12 28.04 36.38 -16.41
N ALA A 13 26.90 36.18 -15.73
CA ALA A 13 25.60 35.82 -16.31
C ALA A 13 25.50 34.34 -16.71
N SER A 14 24.90 33.54 -15.81
CA SER A 14 24.18 32.29 -16.13
C SER A 14 23.42 31.74 -14.91
N LEU A 15 22.83 32.64 -14.10
CA LEU A 15 21.67 32.26 -13.28
C LEU A 15 20.49 32.10 -14.24
N SER A 16 20.34 30.88 -14.77
CA SER A 16 19.12 30.46 -15.45
C SER A 16 18.00 30.48 -14.42
N LEU A 17 17.22 31.56 -14.42
CA LEU A 17 15.93 31.61 -13.76
C LEU A 17 15.07 30.49 -14.38
N LEU A 18 14.95 29.37 -13.67
CA LEU A 18 13.72 28.60 -13.70
C LEU A 18 12.67 29.48 -13.02
N SER A 19 12.09 30.40 -13.79
CA SER A 19 10.94 31.15 -13.35
C SER A 19 9.80 30.15 -13.19
N VAL A 20 9.53 29.75 -11.94
CA VAL A 20 8.40 28.88 -11.62
C VAL A 20 7.14 29.52 -12.22
N PRO A 21 6.45 28.87 -13.16
CA PRO A 21 5.19 29.39 -13.66
C PRO A 21 4.19 29.39 -12.50
N ASN A 22 3.33 30.40 -12.40
CA ASN A 22 2.17 30.30 -11.51
C ASN A 22 1.28 29.16 -12.06
N VAL A 23 1.28 28.02 -11.37
CA VAL A 23 0.47 26.85 -11.72
C VAL A 23 -0.95 27.11 -11.18
N TRP A 24 -1.96 27.06 -12.07
CA TRP A 24 -3.34 27.45 -11.72
C TRP A 24 -4.23 26.26 -11.32
N SER A 25 -3.86 25.05 -11.73
CA SER A 25 -4.42 23.80 -11.21
C SER A 25 -3.49 23.21 -10.15
N ARG A 26 -4.05 22.59 -9.11
CA ARG A 26 -3.23 21.94 -8.09
C ARG A 26 -2.61 20.65 -8.60
N THR A 27 -1.35 20.40 -8.24
CA THR A 27 -0.58 19.22 -8.65
C THR A 27 -0.32 18.28 -7.49
N ALA A 28 -0.16 17.00 -7.78
CA ALA A 28 0.26 15.99 -6.83
C ALA A 28 1.42 15.17 -7.38
N ILE A 29 2.32 14.75 -6.48
CA ILE A 29 3.33 13.72 -6.76
C ILE A 29 2.98 12.48 -5.94
N VAL A 30 3.07 11.31 -6.57
CA VAL A 30 2.74 10.01 -5.96
C VAL A 30 4.03 9.22 -5.81
N LEU A 31 4.35 8.81 -4.59
CA LEU A 31 5.51 7.97 -4.25
C LEU A 31 6.85 8.45 -4.87
N PRO A 32 7.36 9.64 -4.49
CA PRO A 32 8.68 10.12 -4.91
C PRO A 32 9.82 9.35 -4.23
N GLY A 33 11.05 9.60 -4.66
CA GLY A 33 12.27 9.02 -4.09
C GLY A 33 13.17 8.40 -5.16
N LEU A 34 14.32 7.83 -4.78
CA LEU A 34 15.31 7.28 -5.73
C LEU A 34 15.87 8.34 -6.71
N HIS A 35 15.90 9.62 -6.31
CA HIS A 35 16.47 10.71 -7.12
C HIS A 35 17.94 10.43 -7.46
N GLU A 36 18.29 10.61 -8.72
CA GLU A 36 19.64 10.38 -9.24
C GLU A 36 20.07 11.51 -10.18
N GLN A 37 21.35 11.54 -10.58
CA GLN A 37 21.81 12.51 -11.58
C GLN A 37 21.28 12.14 -12.96
N GLY A 38 20.75 13.10 -13.70
CA GLY A 38 20.17 12.91 -15.03
C GLY A 38 20.38 14.13 -15.93
N ILE A 39 19.45 14.33 -16.86
CA ILE A 39 19.37 15.48 -17.76
C ILE A 39 17.96 16.10 -17.75
N ASP A 40 17.84 17.37 -18.10
CA ASP A 40 16.57 17.99 -18.45
C ASP A 40 16.13 17.66 -19.90
N LEU A 41 14.96 18.16 -20.30
CA LEU A 41 14.45 17.97 -21.67
C LEU A 41 15.35 18.62 -22.75
N GLN A 42 16.24 19.55 -22.38
CA GLN A 42 17.20 20.24 -23.25
C GLN A 42 18.64 19.70 -23.13
N ASP A 43 18.81 18.47 -22.60
CA ASP A 43 20.10 17.78 -22.44
C ASP A 43 21.09 18.45 -21.48
N LYS A 44 20.63 19.36 -20.62
CA LYS A 44 21.47 19.95 -19.56
C LYS A 44 21.50 19.00 -18.36
N PRO A 45 22.66 18.78 -17.71
CA PRO A 45 22.73 17.95 -16.51
C PRO A 45 21.86 18.49 -15.37
N ILE A 46 21.08 17.62 -14.75
CA ILE A 46 20.34 17.89 -13.50
C ILE A 46 20.87 16.96 -12.40
N SER A 47 21.10 17.50 -11.20
CA SER A 47 21.49 16.69 -10.04
C SER A 47 20.27 16.10 -9.35
N ALA A 48 20.46 15.01 -8.59
CA ALA A 48 19.40 14.43 -7.75
C ALA A 48 18.72 15.49 -6.84
N ALA A 49 19.52 16.37 -6.25
CA ALA A 49 19.03 17.48 -5.42
C ALA A 49 18.23 18.51 -6.22
N ALA A 50 18.65 18.86 -7.45
CA ALA A 50 17.88 19.79 -8.29
C ALA A 50 16.56 19.17 -8.80
N ALA A 51 16.52 17.86 -9.02
CA ALA A 51 15.29 17.14 -9.31
C ALA A 51 14.33 17.13 -8.10
N LEU A 52 14.85 16.91 -6.89
CA LEU A 52 14.08 17.02 -5.64
C LEU A 52 13.53 18.44 -5.41
N GLU A 53 14.36 19.48 -5.56
CA GLU A 53 13.91 20.88 -5.43
C GLU A 53 12.80 21.21 -6.44
N TRP A 54 12.93 20.76 -7.69
CA TRP A 54 11.87 20.92 -8.68
C TRP A 54 10.56 20.24 -8.24
N GLU A 55 10.61 19.06 -7.64
CA GLU A 55 9.39 18.39 -7.14
C GLU A 55 8.74 19.15 -5.99
N LEU A 56 9.53 19.71 -5.07
CA LEU A 56 9.05 20.52 -3.95
C LEU A 56 8.42 21.84 -4.41
N ASP A 57 8.91 22.42 -5.51
CA ASP A 57 8.38 23.64 -6.11
C ASP A 57 7.18 23.40 -7.05
N ASN A 58 6.91 22.15 -7.48
CA ASN A 58 5.88 21.80 -8.47
C ASN A 58 4.83 20.78 -7.94
N ALA A 59 4.66 20.66 -6.62
CA ALA A 59 3.67 19.81 -5.97
C ALA A 59 2.95 20.49 -4.78
N ASP A 60 1.63 20.67 -4.86
CA ASP A 60 0.81 21.11 -3.70
C ASP A 60 0.68 20.02 -2.61
N ILE A 61 0.79 18.75 -3.01
CA ILE A 61 0.60 17.59 -2.14
C ILE A 61 1.44 16.40 -2.62
N VAL A 62 1.95 15.62 -1.67
CA VAL A 62 2.75 14.42 -1.95
C VAL A 62 2.09 13.21 -1.29
N PHE A 63 1.65 12.27 -2.13
CA PHE A 63 1.08 10.99 -1.71
C PHE A 63 2.21 9.97 -1.55
N GLY A 64 2.96 10.16 -0.47
CA GLY A 64 4.26 9.55 -0.20
C GLY A 64 5.11 10.48 0.67
N ALA A 65 6.38 10.12 0.86
CA ALA A 65 7.32 10.87 1.69
C ALA A 65 8.70 10.94 1.03
N TYR A 66 9.41 12.04 1.26
CA TYR A 66 10.84 12.19 1.03
C TYR A 66 11.65 11.60 2.19
N GLU A 67 12.92 11.30 1.94
CA GLU A 67 13.84 10.72 2.93
C GLU A 67 14.11 11.68 4.10
N ASN A 68 14.29 12.98 3.83
CA ASN A 68 14.55 13.96 4.88
C ASN A 68 13.27 14.62 5.39
N LYS A 69 13.21 14.76 6.72
CA LYS A 69 12.15 15.51 7.40
C LYS A 69 11.97 16.95 6.89
N SER A 70 13.07 17.66 6.62
CA SER A 70 13.05 19.05 6.14
C SER A 70 12.30 19.22 4.81
N ASP A 71 12.31 18.19 3.99
CA ASP A 71 11.78 18.24 2.62
C ASP A 71 10.27 17.96 2.67
N ASN A 72 9.85 17.00 3.52
CA ASN A 72 8.45 16.78 3.85
C ASN A 72 7.79 18.01 4.49
N GLU A 73 8.49 18.72 5.39
CA GLU A 73 7.97 19.93 6.06
C GLU A 73 7.76 21.14 5.11
N ARG A 74 8.26 21.09 3.86
CA ARG A 74 8.04 22.12 2.82
C ARG A 74 6.74 21.92 2.04
N VAL A 75 6.18 20.71 2.02
CA VAL A 75 5.01 20.31 1.22
C VAL A 75 3.93 19.68 2.10
N LYS A 76 2.83 19.21 1.51
CA LYS A 76 1.84 18.39 2.23
C LYS A 76 2.11 16.91 1.96
N ALA A 77 3.02 16.31 2.72
CA ALA A 77 3.43 14.92 2.56
C ALA A 77 2.59 13.95 3.41
N LEU A 78 2.24 12.79 2.82
CA LEU A 78 1.50 11.71 3.48
C LEU A 78 2.34 10.42 3.50
N GLY A 79 2.63 9.92 4.69
CA GLY A 79 3.28 8.62 4.86
C GLY A 79 2.41 7.43 4.44
N TYR A 80 2.92 6.24 4.68
CA TYR A 80 2.25 4.99 4.34
C TYR A 80 1.62 4.36 5.59
N MET A 81 0.41 3.81 5.47
CA MET A 81 -0.20 3.03 6.55
C MET A 81 -0.98 1.82 6.04
N TYR A 82 -1.05 0.79 6.88
CA TYR A 82 -1.97 -0.33 6.74
C TYR A 82 -2.64 -0.55 8.09
N ASN A 83 -3.94 -0.29 8.17
CA ASN A 83 -4.70 -0.45 9.40
C ASN A 83 -5.32 -1.84 9.53
N GLN A 84 -5.66 -2.45 8.38
CA GLN A 84 -6.35 -3.73 8.28
C GLN A 84 -5.46 -4.97 8.54
N LYS A 85 -4.15 -4.79 8.72
CA LYS A 85 -3.17 -5.89 8.92
C LYS A 85 -2.04 -5.52 9.88
N LEU A 86 -1.44 -6.53 10.51
CA LEU A 86 -0.17 -6.45 11.23
C LEU A 86 0.73 -7.64 10.83
N GLU A 87 2.04 -7.43 10.77
CA GLU A 87 2.99 -8.48 10.39
C GLU A 87 3.21 -9.49 11.54
N LEU A 88 3.08 -10.78 11.23
CA LEU A 88 3.53 -11.85 12.12
C LEU A 88 5.07 -11.86 12.20
N ASN A 89 5.79 -11.60 11.12
CA ASN A 89 7.23 -11.31 11.18
C ASN A 89 7.41 -9.84 11.63
N SER A 90 7.25 -9.59 12.93
CA SER A 90 7.16 -8.25 13.53
C SER A 90 8.33 -7.31 13.17
N GLY A 91 8.00 -6.08 12.74
CA GLY A 91 8.93 -4.98 12.54
C GLY A 91 8.86 -3.95 13.66
N TRP A 92 9.23 -2.70 13.33
CA TRP A 92 9.22 -1.59 14.28
C TRP A 92 7.82 -1.23 14.78
N LEU A 93 6.82 -1.22 13.88
CA LEU A 93 5.43 -0.95 14.23
C LEU A 93 4.95 -1.95 15.28
N GLU A 94 4.97 -3.25 14.97
CA GLU A 94 4.52 -4.31 15.87
C GLU A 94 5.30 -4.31 17.20
N ASN A 95 6.59 -3.97 17.18
CA ASN A 95 7.39 -3.86 18.39
C ASN A 95 6.90 -2.72 19.30
N ASP A 96 6.65 -1.53 18.73
CA ASP A 96 6.14 -0.37 19.46
C ASP A 96 4.73 -0.64 19.99
N ILE A 97 3.77 -1.00 19.14
CA ILE A 97 2.39 -1.23 19.57
C ILE A 97 2.28 -2.36 20.60
N ARG A 98 3.14 -3.39 20.53
CA ARG A 98 3.20 -4.47 21.55
C ARG A 98 3.90 -4.02 22.84
N ASN A 99 4.82 -3.06 22.79
CA ASN A 99 5.37 -2.42 24.00
C ASN A 99 4.32 -1.50 24.65
N GLN A 100 3.61 -0.68 23.87
CA GLN A 100 2.52 0.16 24.35
C GLN A 100 1.38 -0.66 24.95
N ALA A 101 0.95 -1.76 24.30
CA ALA A 101 -0.07 -2.66 24.84
C ALA A 101 0.34 -3.20 26.22
N LYS A 102 1.58 -3.71 26.35
CA LYS A 102 2.13 -4.18 27.63
C LYS A 102 2.14 -3.08 28.71
N LEU A 103 2.52 -1.85 28.37
CA LEU A 103 2.54 -0.73 29.31
C LEU A 103 1.14 -0.33 29.81
N ASN A 104 0.12 -0.52 28.97
CA ASN A 104 -1.28 -0.20 29.29
C ASN A 104 -2.09 -1.39 29.81
N GLY A 105 -1.46 -2.56 30.03
CA GLY A 105 -2.15 -3.78 30.47
C GLY A 105 -3.11 -4.38 29.44
N VAL A 106 -2.93 -4.04 28.15
CA VAL A 106 -3.73 -4.55 27.03
C VAL A 106 -3.05 -5.81 26.47
N ASP A 107 -3.84 -6.86 26.23
CA ASP A 107 -3.37 -8.04 25.51
C ASP A 107 -3.12 -7.69 24.03
N TYR A 108 -1.91 -7.96 23.55
CA TYR A 108 -1.55 -7.73 22.16
C TYR A 108 -2.31 -8.64 21.18
N GLU A 109 -2.73 -9.83 21.61
CA GLU A 109 -3.56 -10.66 20.74
C GLU A 109 -4.93 -10.02 20.50
N ASP A 110 -5.48 -9.22 21.43
CA ASP A 110 -6.78 -8.54 21.19
C ASP A 110 -6.75 -7.52 20.03
N PHE A 111 -5.58 -7.23 19.44
CA PHE A 111 -5.43 -6.44 18.20
C PHE A 111 -5.58 -7.25 16.90
N PHE A 112 -5.76 -8.57 16.97
CA PHE A 112 -5.97 -9.44 15.80
C PHE A 112 -7.36 -10.06 15.79
N LEU A 113 -7.83 -10.45 14.61
CA LEU A 113 -8.95 -11.37 14.48
C LEU A 113 -8.48 -12.83 14.62
N HIS A 114 -9.29 -13.69 15.22
CA HIS A 114 -9.01 -15.12 15.44
C HIS A 114 -10.15 -16.00 14.93
N PHE A 115 -9.82 -17.21 14.47
CA PHE A 115 -10.81 -18.25 14.27
C PHE A 115 -11.15 -18.93 15.60
N SER A 116 -12.45 -19.07 15.89
CA SER A 116 -12.95 -19.75 17.09
C SER A 116 -12.89 -21.29 16.98
N GLU A 117 -12.80 -21.84 15.76
CA GLU A 117 -12.55 -23.26 15.51
C GLU A 117 -11.49 -23.53 14.43
N ASP A 118 -10.99 -24.76 14.38
CA ASP A 118 -10.15 -25.26 13.30
C ASP A 118 -10.81 -25.02 11.94
N THR A 119 -10.14 -24.20 11.14
CA THR A 119 -10.64 -23.67 9.87
C THR A 119 -9.79 -24.20 8.74
N ILE A 120 -10.44 -24.69 7.67
CA ILE A 120 -9.75 -25.10 6.44
C ILE A 120 -10.12 -24.12 5.32
N LEU A 121 -9.11 -23.52 4.70
CA LEU A 121 -9.26 -22.50 3.66
C LEU A 121 -8.33 -22.75 2.46
N ALA A 122 -8.68 -22.17 1.32
CA ALA A 122 -7.91 -22.29 0.09
C ALA A 122 -6.67 -21.39 0.10
N GLU A 123 -5.54 -21.92 -0.37
CA GLU A 123 -4.34 -21.14 -0.69
C GLU A 123 -4.14 -21.14 -2.21
N VAL A 124 -4.37 -19.98 -2.83
CA VAL A 124 -4.30 -19.80 -4.29
C VAL A 124 -2.89 -19.52 -4.82
N ASP A 125 -1.96 -19.13 -3.94
CA ASP A 125 -0.54 -18.95 -4.24
C ASP A 125 0.31 -19.50 -3.09
N SER A 126 1.08 -20.56 -3.35
CA SER A 126 1.91 -21.23 -2.36
C SER A 126 3.27 -20.57 -2.11
N SER A 127 3.67 -19.61 -2.95
CA SER A 127 4.89 -18.81 -2.77
C SER A 127 4.71 -17.73 -1.71
N HIS A 128 3.47 -17.25 -1.50
CA HIS A 128 3.18 -16.20 -0.53
C HIS A 128 3.53 -16.63 0.91
N GLY A 129 4.39 -15.82 1.55
CA GLY A 129 4.95 -16.11 2.88
C GLY A 129 5.87 -17.33 2.95
N GLU A 130 6.38 -17.86 1.84
CA GLU A 130 7.30 -19.01 1.80
C GLU A 130 8.54 -18.80 2.71
N ASN A 131 9.05 -17.58 2.82
CA ASN A 131 10.24 -17.22 3.58
C ASN A 131 9.94 -16.75 5.02
N THR A 132 8.80 -17.17 5.58
CA THR A 132 8.30 -16.68 6.88
C THR A 132 7.89 -17.82 7.83
N LEU A 133 7.49 -17.45 9.05
CA LEU A 133 6.93 -18.38 10.03
C LEU A 133 5.69 -19.15 9.56
N LEU A 134 4.93 -18.60 8.59
CA LEU A 134 3.78 -19.28 7.97
C LEU A 134 4.19 -20.61 7.31
N ASN A 135 5.45 -20.68 6.86
CA ASN A 135 6.09 -21.86 6.31
C ASN A 135 7.25 -22.35 7.19
N ARG A 136 7.07 -22.23 8.52
CA ARG A 136 7.90 -22.83 9.58
C ARG A 136 9.33 -22.30 9.69
N LYS A 137 9.68 -21.22 8.98
CA LYS A 137 11.01 -20.58 9.09
C LYS A 137 11.03 -19.63 10.31
N PRO A 138 12.00 -19.73 11.24
CA PRO A 138 12.23 -18.69 12.23
C PRO A 138 12.56 -17.35 11.56
N MET A 139 12.37 -16.23 12.27
CA MET A 139 12.69 -14.91 11.71
C MET A 139 14.20 -14.73 11.51
N ILE A 140 14.99 -15.17 12.49
CA ILE A 140 16.46 -15.10 12.46
C ILE A 140 17.01 -16.39 13.07
N VAL A 141 17.99 -16.99 12.40
CA VAL A 141 18.80 -18.10 12.89
C VAL A 141 20.26 -17.70 12.77
N GLY A 142 21.06 -17.90 13.81
CA GLY A 142 22.46 -17.51 13.78
C GLY A 142 23.21 -17.94 15.04
N TYR A 143 24.51 -17.69 15.11
CA TYR A 143 25.35 -18.23 16.18
C TYR A 143 26.46 -17.28 16.61
N THR A 144 26.97 -17.46 17.83
CA THR A 144 28.03 -16.63 18.41
C THR A 144 29.37 -17.36 18.51
N ALA A 145 30.48 -16.63 18.34
CA ALA A 145 31.83 -17.15 18.58
C ALA A 145 32.26 -17.08 20.06
N SER A 146 31.54 -16.33 20.88
CA SER A 146 31.74 -16.25 22.33
C SER A 146 30.51 -15.64 22.99
N ALA A 147 30.49 -15.57 24.33
CA ALA A 147 29.41 -14.93 25.09
C ALA A 147 29.22 -13.42 24.76
N ASN A 148 30.27 -12.74 24.29
CA ASN A 148 30.27 -11.29 24.00
C ASN A 148 30.23 -10.98 22.50
N HIS A 149 30.07 -11.98 21.63
CA HIS A 149 30.03 -11.78 20.17
C HIS A 149 28.63 -11.39 19.69
N ALA A 150 28.51 -10.41 18.79
CA ALA A 150 27.23 -9.90 18.29
C ALA A 150 26.46 -10.87 17.35
N GLY A 151 27.03 -12.04 17.06
CA GLY A 151 26.36 -13.09 16.29
C GLY A 151 26.52 -13.00 14.78
N PHE A 152 26.69 -14.16 14.14
CA PHE A 152 26.65 -14.35 12.69
C PHE A 152 25.24 -14.75 12.26
N TRP A 153 24.82 -14.32 11.07
CA TRP A 153 23.55 -14.74 10.48
C TRP A 153 23.73 -15.95 9.58
N LEU A 154 22.88 -16.98 9.71
CA LEU A 154 22.70 -17.99 8.67
C LEU A 154 21.77 -17.42 7.59
N TYR A 155 22.34 -16.54 6.74
CA TYR A 155 21.59 -15.75 5.76
C TYR A 155 21.15 -16.54 4.52
N GLN A 156 21.86 -17.61 4.18
CA GLN A 156 21.53 -18.47 3.05
C GLN A 156 20.34 -19.38 3.40
N PRO A 157 19.47 -19.76 2.45
CA PRO A 157 18.52 -20.85 2.65
C PRO A 157 19.25 -22.17 3.00
N PRO A 158 18.68 -23.03 3.86
CA PRO A 158 19.17 -24.39 4.06
C PRO A 158 18.97 -25.25 2.78
N PRO A 159 19.72 -26.36 2.59
CA PRO A 159 20.59 -27.02 3.56
C PRO A 159 21.93 -26.30 3.79
N TRP A 160 22.32 -26.21 5.06
CA TRP A 160 23.61 -25.72 5.52
C TRP A 160 24.59 -26.86 5.81
N ASP A 161 25.84 -26.50 6.06
CA ASP A 161 26.77 -27.31 6.84
C ASP A 161 27.44 -26.42 7.91
N ALA A 162 26.63 -25.88 8.81
CA ALA A 162 27.03 -24.80 9.71
C ALA A 162 27.56 -25.33 11.05
N ASP A 163 28.82 -25.01 11.37
CA ASP A 163 29.46 -25.32 12.66
C ASP A 163 29.04 -24.33 13.76
N VAL A 164 27.74 -24.29 14.06
CA VAL A 164 27.13 -23.35 15.01
C VAL A 164 27.55 -23.57 16.46
N PHE A 165 28.22 -24.70 16.75
CA PHE A 165 28.71 -25.08 18.08
C PHE A 165 30.24 -25.15 18.17
N GLY A 166 30.99 -24.87 17.09
CA GLY A 166 32.46 -24.97 17.06
C GLY A 166 33.21 -24.02 18.02
N GLN A 167 32.49 -23.13 18.70
CA GLN A 167 33.01 -22.24 19.73
C GLN A 167 32.28 -22.41 21.09
N ALA A 168 31.60 -23.53 21.32
CA ALA A 168 30.85 -23.79 22.56
C ALA A 168 31.69 -23.57 23.84
N ASN A 169 32.94 -24.05 23.84
CA ASN A 169 33.88 -23.90 24.96
C ASN A 169 34.30 -22.44 25.24
N ASN A 170 34.09 -21.53 24.27
CA ASN A 170 34.30 -20.08 24.40
C ASN A 170 33.01 -19.31 24.73
N GLY A 171 31.92 -20.02 25.03
CA GLY A 171 30.59 -19.45 25.26
C GLY A 171 29.80 -19.18 23.98
N GLY A 172 30.21 -19.75 22.85
CA GLY A 172 29.46 -19.73 21.60
C GLY A 172 28.15 -20.52 21.70
N ALA A 173 27.08 -20.01 21.09
CA ALA A 173 25.76 -20.62 21.11
C ALA A 173 24.99 -20.38 19.81
N LEU A 174 24.05 -21.26 19.49
CA LEU A 174 23.05 -21.09 18.44
C LEU A 174 21.87 -20.27 19.00
N TYR A 175 21.34 -19.35 18.21
CA TYR A 175 20.22 -18.48 18.56
C TYR A 175 19.11 -18.62 17.51
N VAL A 176 17.88 -18.70 17.99
CA VAL A 176 16.67 -18.79 17.16
C VAL A 176 15.67 -17.74 17.64
N TYR A 177 15.39 -16.76 16.79
CA TYR A 177 14.48 -15.65 17.11
C TYR A 177 13.14 -15.80 16.40
N HIS A 178 12.08 -15.40 17.11
CA HIS A 178 10.72 -15.39 16.62
C HIS A 178 9.91 -14.26 17.27
N SER A 179 8.94 -13.72 16.56
CA SER A 179 7.99 -12.72 17.04
C SER A 179 7.05 -13.24 18.12
N GLU A 180 6.71 -14.54 18.07
CA GLU A 180 5.77 -15.18 18.97
C GLU A 180 6.42 -16.28 19.83
N LYS A 181 5.77 -16.66 20.94
CA LYS A 181 6.21 -17.80 21.76
C LYS A 181 6.03 -19.11 20.99
N PHE A 182 7.01 -20.01 21.10
CA PHE A 182 7.01 -21.33 20.46
C PHE A 182 7.43 -22.43 21.44
N ASP A 183 6.91 -23.65 21.29
CA ASP A 183 7.13 -24.78 22.21
C ASP A 183 7.99 -25.92 21.61
N ARG A 184 8.49 -25.74 20.38
CA ARG A 184 9.15 -26.80 19.60
C ARG A 184 10.08 -26.26 18.52
N LEU A 185 11.22 -26.92 18.34
CA LEU A 185 12.07 -26.85 17.15
C LEU A 185 12.27 -28.25 16.56
N ALA A 186 12.35 -28.33 15.23
CA ALA A 186 12.83 -29.47 14.48
C ALA A 186 14.22 -29.16 13.96
N PHE A 187 15.17 -30.06 14.20
CA PHE A 187 16.56 -29.94 13.77
C PHE A 187 16.88 -30.97 12.70
N THR A 188 17.59 -30.52 11.66
CA THR A 188 18.30 -31.38 10.71
C THR A 188 19.79 -31.07 10.80
N PHE A 189 20.62 -32.10 10.81
CA PHE A 189 22.06 -32.02 10.99
C PHE A 189 22.77 -32.66 9.79
N SER A 190 23.78 -31.96 9.27
CA SER A 190 24.70 -32.48 8.24
C SER A 190 25.72 -33.44 8.85
N GLN A 191 26.02 -33.25 10.14
CA GLN A 191 26.81 -34.15 10.99
C GLN A 191 26.08 -34.31 12.32
N PHE A 192 25.78 -35.55 12.71
CA PHE A 192 25.22 -35.85 14.03
C PHE A 192 26.25 -35.67 15.14
N ALA A 193 25.76 -35.37 16.34
CA ALA A 193 26.58 -35.44 17.54
C ALA A 193 27.06 -36.88 17.77
N GLN A 194 28.31 -37.05 18.20
CA GLN A 194 28.87 -38.34 18.61
C GLN A 194 28.91 -38.50 20.14
N GLY A 195 28.52 -37.46 20.87
CA GLY A 195 28.56 -37.35 22.32
C GLY A 195 27.91 -36.05 22.81
N GLY A 196 28.08 -35.77 24.09
CA GLY A 196 27.67 -34.51 24.70
C GLY A 196 26.18 -34.39 25.03
N SER A 197 25.80 -33.17 25.38
CA SER A 197 24.44 -32.77 25.75
C SER A 197 24.18 -31.33 25.34
N PHE A 198 22.94 -30.84 25.45
CA PHE A 198 22.63 -29.44 25.18
C PHE A 198 21.67 -28.83 26.20
N THR A 199 21.71 -27.51 26.30
CA THR A 199 20.77 -26.70 27.07
C THR A 199 20.10 -25.68 26.16
N ILE A 200 18.78 -25.53 26.27
CA ILE A 200 18.02 -24.44 25.64
C ILE A 200 17.63 -23.43 26.71
N GLU A 201 17.96 -22.16 26.51
CA GLU A 201 17.73 -21.05 27.42
C GLU A 201 16.84 -19.97 26.78
N TYR A 202 16.17 -19.18 27.62
CA TYR A 202 15.30 -18.07 27.25
C TYR A 202 15.48 -16.84 28.16
N PRO A 203 15.18 -15.62 27.69
CA PRO A 203 15.13 -14.43 28.53
C PRO A 203 13.97 -14.49 29.51
N SER A 204 14.28 -14.42 30.79
CA SER A 204 13.30 -14.36 31.88
C SER A 204 13.18 -12.98 32.52
N ALA A 205 14.20 -12.13 32.34
CA ALA A 205 14.18 -10.74 32.74
C ALA A 205 14.91 -9.86 31.70
N ILE A 206 14.51 -8.59 31.67
CA ILE A 206 15.08 -7.53 30.84
C ILE A 206 15.26 -6.26 31.67
N ASP A 207 16.16 -5.38 31.22
CA ASP A 207 16.32 -4.03 31.76
C ASP A 207 15.30 -3.03 31.15
N SER A 208 15.48 -1.73 31.44
CA SER A 208 14.66 -0.65 30.89
C SER A 208 14.77 -0.49 29.37
N PHE A 209 15.94 -0.81 28.78
CA PHE A 209 16.16 -0.78 27.33
C PHE A 209 15.56 -2.02 26.65
N GLY A 210 15.30 -3.08 27.41
CA GLY A 210 14.78 -4.35 26.95
C GLY A 210 15.87 -5.38 26.63
N GLN A 211 17.10 -5.13 27.07
CA GLN A 211 18.21 -6.04 26.96
C GLN A 211 18.07 -7.17 27.97
N VAL A 212 18.42 -8.41 27.59
CA VAL A 212 18.36 -9.57 28.50
C VAL A 212 19.26 -9.36 29.72
N THR A 213 18.69 -9.45 30.92
CA THR A 213 19.43 -9.44 32.20
C THR A 213 19.49 -10.81 32.87
N GLU A 214 18.55 -11.71 32.58
CA GLU A 214 18.52 -13.06 33.15
C GLU A 214 18.11 -14.11 32.10
N TRP A 215 18.93 -15.15 31.94
CA TRP A 215 18.62 -16.34 31.13
C TRP A 215 18.22 -17.50 32.04
N LYS A 216 17.12 -18.20 31.70
CA LYS A 216 16.69 -19.44 32.36
C LYS A 216 16.58 -20.59 31.36
N ARG A 217 16.69 -21.82 31.85
CA ARG A 217 16.59 -23.04 31.03
C ARG A 217 15.13 -23.42 30.78
N PHE A 218 14.79 -23.74 29.54
CA PHE A 218 13.48 -24.34 29.24
C PHE A 218 13.37 -25.73 29.89
N ALA A 219 12.18 -26.02 30.42
CA ALA A 219 11.84 -27.38 30.85
C ALA A 219 11.53 -28.25 29.63
N ILE A 220 12.57 -28.88 29.05
CA ILE A 220 12.43 -29.85 27.95
C ILE A 220 11.50 -30.98 28.40
N LYS A 221 10.40 -31.17 27.66
CA LYS A 221 9.41 -32.22 27.89
C LYS A 221 9.68 -33.46 27.06
N LYS A 222 10.25 -33.29 25.86
CA LYS A 222 10.66 -34.38 24.99
C LYS A 222 11.73 -33.92 24.01
N ASP A 223 12.95 -34.32 24.25
CA ASP A 223 13.97 -34.41 23.21
C ASP A 223 13.75 -35.73 22.44
N LYS A 224 13.61 -35.64 21.11
CA LYS A 224 13.65 -36.80 20.20
C LYS A 224 14.94 -36.86 19.37
N THR A 225 15.77 -35.81 19.43
CA THR A 225 17.10 -35.77 18.79
C THR A 225 18.12 -36.61 19.54
N GLU A 226 17.81 -36.99 20.79
CA GLU A 226 18.68 -37.77 21.68
C GLU A 226 20.08 -37.14 21.76
N ASN A 227 20.13 -35.92 22.31
CA ASN A 227 21.32 -35.05 22.34
C ASN A 227 21.90 -34.76 20.94
N MET A 228 21.04 -34.45 19.96
CA MET A 228 21.45 -34.10 18.58
C MET A 228 22.15 -35.23 17.81
N THR A 229 21.95 -36.48 18.22
CA THR A 229 22.44 -37.68 17.51
C THR A 229 21.58 -38.06 16.29
N LYS A 230 20.40 -37.44 16.10
CA LYS A 230 19.54 -37.64 14.92
C LYS A 230 18.59 -36.49 14.59
N ASN A 231 18.16 -36.45 13.31
CA ASN A 231 17.21 -35.48 12.75
C ASN A 231 15.81 -35.63 13.36
N GLN A 232 15.45 -34.75 14.30
CA GLN A 232 14.21 -34.87 15.08
C GLN A 232 13.78 -33.56 15.77
N THR A 233 12.74 -33.64 16.59
CA THR A 233 12.16 -32.49 17.33
C THR A 233 12.55 -32.46 18.80
N VAL A 234 12.81 -31.25 19.32
CA VAL A 234 12.88 -30.95 20.76
C VAL A 234 11.66 -30.12 21.15
N ASN A 235 11.01 -30.49 22.25
CA ASN A 235 9.76 -29.87 22.73
C ASN A 235 9.89 -29.50 24.21
N TRP A 236 9.35 -28.35 24.63
CA TRP A 236 9.43 -27.87 26.01
C TRP A 236 8.09 -27.34 26.54
N SER A 237 8.03 -27.12 27.86
CA SER A 237 6.97 -26.30 28.46
C SER A 237 7.28 -24.82 28.25
N VAL A 238 6.30 -24.06 27.78
CA VAL A 238 6.38 -22.61 27.65
C VAL A 238 6.45 -21.99 29.06
N PRO A 239 7.45 -21.13 29.35
CA PRO A 239 7.52 -20.42 30.62
C PRO A 239 6.57 -19.21 30.64
N SER A 240 5.94 -18.98 31.80
CA SER A 240 5.14 -17.77 32.05
C SER A 240 6.00 -16.51 32.09
N ASP A 241 7.23 -16.59 32.61
CA ASP A 241 8.19 -15.49 32.70
C ASP A 241 9.03 -15.28 31.43
N TRP A 242 8.79 -16.03 30.35
CA TRP A 242 9.49 -15.79 29.08
C TRP A 242 9.06 -14.45 28.47
N VAL A 243 10.00 -13.51 28.39
CA VAL A 243 9.82 -12.17 27.83
C VAL A 243 10.46 -12.03 26.44
N ARG A 244 9.91 -11.14 25.61
CA ARG A 244 10.62 -10.61 24.44
C ARG A 244 11.77 -9.74 24.91
N ALA A 245 12.92 -9.84 24.25
CA ALA A 245 14.11 -9.06 24.57
C ALA A 245 14.87 -8.69 23.29
N THR A 246 15.74 -7.69 23.38
CA THR A 246 16.92 -7.61 22.53
C THR A 246 18.09 -8.31 23.22
N THR A 247 18.95 -8.94 22.42
CA THR A 247 20.24 -9.50 22.86
C THR A 247 21.39 -8.48 22.74
N HIS A 248 21.10 -7.25 22.31
CA HIS A 248 22.06 -6.18 22.06
C HIS A 248 21.76 -4.94 22.91
N ASP A 249 22.74 -4.05 23.07
CA ASP A 249 22.67 -2.85 23.92
C ASP A 249 22.40 -1.54 23.14
N GLY A 250 22.15 -1.63 21.83
CA GLY A 250 22.03 -0.45 20.95
C GLY A 250 23.34 0.28 20.62
N SER A 251 24.42 0.07 21.38
CA SER A 251 25.65 0.87 21.24
C SER A 251 26.54 0.40 20.09
N GLY A 252 26.51 -0.90 19.78
CA GLY A 252 27.44 -1.54 18.85
C GLY A 252 28.91 -1.53 19.31
N LYS A 253 29.21 -1.01 20.52
CA LYS A 253 30.56 -0.78 21.04
C LYS A 253 31.00 -1.81 22.09
N THR A 254 30.06 -2.52 22.71
CA THR A 254 30.32 -3.47 23.80
C THR A 254 30.53 -4.92 23.33
N TYR A 255 30.23 -5.22 22.06
CA TYR A 255 30.38 -6.56 21.48
C TYR A 255 31.75 -6.75 20.84
N GLY A 256 32.31 -7.95 20.98
CA GLY A 256 33.60 -8.36 20.42
C GLY A 256 33.59 -8.60 18.91
N GLY A 257 32.91 -7.74 18.15
CA GLY A 257 32.61 -7.93 16.73
C GLY A 257 31.37 -8.80 16.47
N GLY A 258 31.02 -8.92 15.18
CA GLY A 258 29.88 -9.71 14.69
C GLY A 258 28.92 -8.89 13.82
N GLN A 259 27.88 -9.54 13.29
CA GLN A 259 26.94 -8.96 12.32
C GLN A 259 25.60 -8.54 12.95
N ASN A 260 25.43 -8.61 14.28
CA ASN A 260 24.14 -8.43 14.97
C ASN A 260 23.07 -9.38 14.43
N PHE A 261 23.47 -10.63 14.13
CA PHE A 261 22.66 -11.62 13.40
C PHE A 261 22.04 -11.09 12.09
N GLY A 262 22.70 -10.14 11.41
CA GLY A 262 22.22 -9.53 10.17
C GLY A 262 21.06 -8.52 10.36
N SER A 263 20.70 -8.19 11.59
CA SER A 263 19.48 -7.44 11.92
C SER A 263 19.78 -6.11 12.63
N THR A 264 19.56 -5.00 11.93
CA THR A 264 19.53 -3.67 12.55
C THR A 264 18.40 -3.53 13.55
N PHE A 265 17.25 -4.16 13.30
CA PHE A 265 16.13 -4.22 14.25
C PHE A 265 16.57 -4.80 15.61
N LEU A 266 17.26 -5.96 15.65
CA LEU A 266 17.78 -6.48 16.91
C LEU A 266 18.86 -5.58 17.52
N ARG A 267 19.81 -5.09 16.71
CA ARG A 267 20.89 -4.20 17.14
C ARG A 267 20.34 -2.99 17.90
N ASP A 268 19.33 -2.33 17.33
CA ASP A 268 18.80 -1.04 17.76
C ASP A 268 17.69 -1.14 18.82
N GLY A 269 17.48 -2.32 19.42
CA GLY A 269 16.56 -2.51 20.55
C GLY A 269 15.20 -3.16 20.23
N GLY A 270 14.99 -3.64 19.00
CA GLY A 270 13.85 -4.46 18.62
C GLY A 270 13.80 -5.78 19.40
N ARG A 271 12.61 -6.14 19.91
CA ARG A 271 12.46 -7.22 20.90
C ARG A 271 11.74 -8.43 20.32
N LEU A 272 12.39 -9.59 20.34
CA LEU A 272 11.84 -10.87 19.90
C LEU A 272 11.87 -11.90 21.04
N TYR A 273 11.08 -12.96 20.92
CA TYR A 273 11.30 -14.17 21.71
C TYR A 273 12.49 -14.92 21.13
N VAL A 274 13.43 -15.32 21.98
CA VAL A 274 14.66 -16.01 21.57
C VAL A 274 14.86 -17.28 22.37
N ALA A 275 15.25 -18.34 21.67
CA ALA A 275 15.82 -19.55 22.25
C ALA A 275 17.33 -19.56 21.96
N LYS A 276 18.14 -19.64 23.01
CA LYS A 276 19.59 -19.79 22.95
C LYS A 276 19.94 -21.25 23.24
N ILE A 277 20.69 -21.90 22.35
CA ILE A 277 21.08 -23.31 22.46
C ILE A 277 22.59 -23.38 22.64
N THR A 278 23.04 -23.98 23.73
CA THR A 278 24.45 -24.27 23.99
C THR A 278 24.64 -25.78 24.08
N TRP A 279 25.66 -26.30 23.41
CA TRP A 279 26.05 -27.71 23.42
C TRP A 279 27.29 -27.89 24.32
N HIS A 280 27.41 -29.04 24.97
CA HIS A 280 28.41 -29.31 26.02
C HIS A 280 28.96 -30.73 25.89
N ASP A 281 30.28 -30.86 25.75
CA ASP A 281 31.06 -32.12 25.81
C ASP A 281 32.51 -31.76 26.18
N ASP A 282 33.24 -32.69 26.79
CA ASP A 282 34.68 -32.57 27.01
C ASP A 282 35.46 -32.69 25.68
N ASN A 283 34.93 -33.42 24.69
CA ASN A 283 35.47 -33.50 23.34
C ASN A 283 34.65 -32.66 22.34
N ILE A 284 35.15 -31.47 22.00
CA ILE A 284 34.48 -30.56 21.05
C ILE A 284 34.28 -31.17 19.64
N GLU A 285 35.06 -32.19 19.25
CA GLU A 285 34.91 -32.87 17.95
C GLU A 285 33.66 -33.76 17.89
N ASN A 286 33.03 -34.07 19.03
CA ASN A 286 31.75 -34.79 19.08
C ASN A 286 30.55 -33.92 18.65
N ARG A 287 30.74 -32.63 18.38
CA ARG A 287 29.64 -31.67 18.12
C ARG A 287 28.88 -31.96 16.82
N PRO A 288 27.57 -31.65 16.77
CA PRO A 288 26.80 -31.71 15.54
C PRO A 288 27.07 -30.47 14.66
N ARG A 289 26.87 -30.62 13.35
CA ARG A 289 26.82 -29.50 12.38
C ARG A 289 25.39 -29.35 11.87
N LEU A 290 24.90 -28.11 11.80
CA LEU A 290 23.50 -27.81 11.51
C LEU A 290 23.28 -27.75 10.00
N GLU A 291 22.26 -28.47 9.51
CA GLU A 291 21.78 -28.40 8.12
C GLU A 291 20.53 -27.52 8.01
N ASN A 292 19.58 -27.66 8.93
CA ASN A 292 18.31 -26.93 8.89
C ASN A 292 17.71 -26.83 10.30
N ILE A 293 16.91 -25.78 10.52
CA ILE A 293 16.08 -25.67 11.71
C ILE A 293 14.71 -25.10 11.36
N GLN A 294 13.65 -25.74 11.86
CA GLN A 294 12.27 -25.37 11.55
C GLN A 294 11.41 -25.28 12.81
N LEU A 295 10.47 -24.34 12.80
CA LEU A 295 9.41 -24.23 13.78
C LEU A 295 8.40 -25.39 13.65
N LYS A 296 7.51 -25.46 14.65
CA LYS A 296 6.26 -26.22 14.58
C LYS A 296 5.49 -25.86 13.31
N ASP A 297 4.93 -26.87 12.64
CA ASP A 297 3.90 -26.66 11.64
C ASP A 297 2.61 -26.19 12.33
N SER A 298 2.44 -24.87 12.39
CA SER A 298 1.25 -24.23 12.96
C SER A 298 0.08 -24.22 11.97
N PHE A 299 0.39 -24.17 10.67
CA PHE A 299 -0.57 -23.98 9.59
C PHE A 299 -0.44 -25.09 8.52
N PRO A 300 -0.65 -26.37 8.87
CA PRO A 300 -0.35 -27.47 7.96
C PRO A 300 -1.23 -27.45 6.70
N ALA A 301 -0.64 -27.87 5.59
CA ALA A 301 -1.42 -28.24 4.41
C ALA A 301 -2.23 -29.52 4.70
N VAL A 302 -3.45 -29.59 4.17
CA VAL A 302 -4.35 -30.73 4.38
C VAL A 302 -4.87 -31.26 3.05
N ASN A 303 -4.90 -32.59 2.90
CA ASN A 303 -5.48 -33.25 1.74
C ASN A 303 -6.94 -33.56 2.02
N ILE A 304 -7.85 -33.03 1.18
CA ILE A 304 -9.29 -33.27 1.29
C ILE A 304 -9.75 -34.00 0.04
N SER A 305 -10.37 -35.17 0.22
CA SER A 305 -10.94 -35.93 -0.89
C SER A 305 -12.17 -35.23 -1.45
N GLY A 306 -12.19 -34.98 -2.77
CA GLY A 306 -13.33 -34.34 -3.44
C GLY A 306 -13.51 -32.84 -3.17
N ALA A 307 -12.52 -32.16 -2.55
CA ALA A 307 -12.56 -30.70 -2.44
C ALA A 307 -12.35 -30.02 -3.81
N PRO A 308 -12.91 -28.82 -4.03
CA PRO A 308 -12.69 -28.04 -5.23
C PRO A 308 -11.20 -27.75 -5.50
N THR A 309 -10.85 -27.67 -6.78
CA THR A 309 -9.51 -27.27 -7.27
C THR A 309 -9.44 -25.80 -7.68
N GLU A 310 -10.58 -25.10 -7.67
CA GLU A 310 -10.71 -23.69 -8.06
C GLU A 310 -11.63 -22.96 -7.07
N THR A 311 -11.40 -21.67 -6.86
CA THR A 311 -12.31 -20.79 -6.10
C THR A 311 -13.53 -20.41 -6.95
N PRO A 312 -14.62 -19.86 -6.38
CA PRO A 312 -15.78 -19.39 -7.15
C PRO A 312 -15.43 -18.34 -8.22
N GLU A 313 -14.33 -17.61 -8.04
CA GLU A 313 -13.79 -16.61 -8.97
C GLU A 313 -12.89 -17.21 -10.06
N GLY A 314 -12.77 -18.54 -10.14
CA GLY A 314 -11.98 -19.25 -11.15
C GLY A 314 -10.47 -19.30 -10.89
N GLN A 315 -10.01 -19.06 -9.66
CA GLN A 315 -8.59 -19.12 -9.33
C GLN A 315 -8.19 -20.52 -8.85
N THR A 316 -7.13 -21.09 -9.43
CA THR A 316 -6.60 -22.40 -9.02
C THR A 316 -6.19 -22.42 -7.55
N ILE A 317 -6.67 -23.42 -6.82
CA ILE A 317 -6.30 -23.69 -5.42
C ILE A 317 -5.06 -24.59 -5.43
N GLN A 318 -3.92 -24.08 -4.99
CA GLN A 318 -2.66 -24.83 -4.98
C GLN A 318 -2.60 -25.84 -3.83
N ARG A 319 -3.20 -25.50 -2.68
CA ARG A 319 -3.39 -26.41 -1.53
C ARG A 319 -4.47 -25.89 -0.59
N TRP A 320 -4.99 -26.77 0.26
CA TRP A 320 -5.85 -26.40 1.38
C TRP A 320 -5.01 -26.25 2.64
N ARG A 321 -5.19 -25.15 3.38
CA ARG A 321 -4.49 -24.85 4.64
C ARG A 321 -5.42 -24.97 5.82
N LYS A 322 -4.91 -25.53 6.91
CA LYS A 322 -5.58 -25.53 8.20
C LYS A 322 -4.99 -24.46 9.12
N ILE A 323 -5.83 -23.50 9.52
CA ILE A 323 -5.57 -22.63 10.68
C ILE A 323 -6.30 -23.25 11.88
N ARG A 324 -5.70 -23.25 13.07
CA ARG A 324 -6.32 -23.89 14.24
C ARG A 324 -7.12 -22.87 15.03
N GLY A 325 -8.32 -23.21 15.52
CA GLY A 325 -9.05 -22.30 16.40
C GLY A 325 -8.51 -22.29 17.83
N PHE A 326 -8.67 -21.20 18.58
CA PHE A 326 -8.25 -21.09 19.98
C PHE A 326 -9.45 -20.99 20.93
N ASP A 327 -9.46 -21.82 21.98
CA ASP A 327 -10.51 -21.80 23.01
C ASP A 327 -10.12 -20.85 24.15
N LYS A 328 -10.46 -19.56 24.01
CA LYS A 328 -10.23 -18.54 25.05
C LYS A 328 -10.91 -18.87 26.38
N SER A 329 -11.97 -19.70 26.39
CA SER A 329 -12.61 -20.15 27.64
C SER A 329 -11.77 -21.14 28.44
N ALA A 330 -10.79 -21.79 27.79
CA ALA A 330 -9.92 -22.77 28.41
C ALA A 330 -8.63 -22.17 29.01
N ASP A 331 -8.23 -20.99 28.55
CA ASP A 331 -7.09 -20.22 29.06
C ASP A 331 -7.45 -19.63 30.44
N ARG A 332 -7.01 -20.28 31.52
CA ARG A 332 -7.44 -19.92 32.89
C ARG A 332 -6.49 -18.93 33.55
N ASN A 333 -5.25 -18.85 33.10
CA ASN A 333 -4.25 -17.89 33.58
C ASN A 333 -4.10 -16.67 32.66
N GLN A 334 -4.77 -16.65 31.51
CA GLN A 334 -4.79 -15.56 30.53
C GLN A 334 -3.39 -15.26 29.95
N ASP A 335 -2.59 -16.31 29.71
CA ASP A 335 -1.24 -16.20 29.16
C ASP A 335 -1.15 -16.41 27.63
N ASN A 336 -2.31 -16.57 26.98
CA ASN A 336 -2.50 -16.88 25.56
C ASN A 336 -1.93 -18.23 25.12
N TYR A 337 -1.70 -19.15 26.06
CA TYR A 337 -1.18 -20.49 25.81
C TYR A 337 -1.89 -21.56 26.66
N LEU A 338 -2.58 -22.49 26.00
CA LEU A 338 -3.21 -23.61 26.68
C LEU A 338 -2.15 -24.63 27.14
N SER A 339 -1.90 -24.68 28.45
CA SER A 339 -1.11 -25.75 29.07
C SER A 339 -1.71 -27.13 28.77
N TRP A 340 -0.98 -28.22 29.03
CA TRP A 340 -1.52 -29.57 28.80
C TRP A 340 -2.78 -29.89 29.62
N HIS A 341 -3.01 -29.21 30.73
CA HIS A 341 -4.21 -29.35 31.55
C HIS A 341 -5.40 -28.62 30.90
N GLU A 342 -5.22 -27.34 30.60
CA GLU A 342 -6.23 -26.48 29.95
C GLU A 342 -6.59 -27.00 28.55
N TYR A 343 -5.59 -27.41 27.77
CA TYR A 343 -5.78 -28.03 26.47
C TYR A 343 -6.68 -29.28 26.56
N LYS A 344 -6.47 -30.17 27.53
CA LYS A 344 -7.37 -31.33 27.71
C LYS A 344 -8.79 -30.90 28.12
N ASN A 345 -8.89 -29.86 28.94
CA ASN A 345 -10.13 -29.37 29.54
C ASN A 345 -10.89 -28.32 28.71
N ARG A 346 -10.48 -28.06 27.45
CA ARG A 346 -11.21 -27.17 26.53
C ARG A 346 -12.71 -27.44 26.46
N SER A 347 -13.49 -26.38 26.42
CA SER A 347 -14.93 -26.41 26.14
C SER A 347 -15.14 -26.69 24.64
N ASN A 348 -14.42 -25.95 23.78
CA ASN A 348 -14.43 -26.12 22.34
C ASN A 348 -13.38 -27.16 21.93
N LYS A 349 -13.81 -28.37 21.58
CA LYS A 349 -12.91 -29.43 21.09
C LYS A 349 -12.48 -29.21 19.63
N ASN A 350 -13.19 -28.40 18.86
CA ASN A 350 -12.88 -28.07 17.47
C ASN A 350 -11.82 -26.97 17.36
N ALA A 351 -11.61 -26.16 18.39
CA ALA A 351 -10.41 -25.34 18.54
C ALA A 351 -9.22 -26.24 18.91
N THR A 352 -8.15 -26.34 18.11
CA THR A 352 -6.96 -27.14 18.46
C THR A 352 -5.66 -26.35 18.58
N ALA A 353 -5.71 -25.02 18.55
CA ALA A 353 -4.56 -24.17 18.80
C ALA A 353 -4.03 -24.38 20.23
N ARG A 354 -2.71 -24.21 20.38
CA ARG A 354 -2.04 -24.20 21.68
C ARG A 354 -1.66 -22.79 22.11
N PHE A 355 -1.31 -21.94 21.15
CA PHE A 355 -1.17 -20.50 21.38
C PHE A 355 -2.28 -19.76 20.65
N ARG A 356 -2.76 -18.64 21.21
CA ARG A 356 -3.78 -17.81 20.55
C ARG A 356 -3.34 -17.32 19.16
N TRP A 357 -2.06 -16.96 19.00
CA TRP A 357 -1.52 -16.53 17.72
C TRP A 357 -1.64 -17.57 16.59
N GLU A 358 -1.72 -18.88 16.91
CA GLU A 358 -1.93 -19.96 15.90
C GLU A 358 -3.34 -19.93 15.28
N SER A 359 -4.24 -19.10 15.82
CA SER A 359 -5.62 -18.92 15.36
C SER A 359 -5.90 -17.63 14.63
N ARG A 360 -4.90 -16.74 14.48
CA ARG A 360 -5.06 -15.46 13.77
C ARG A 360 -5.61 -15.66 12.34
N VAL A 361 -6.49 -14.76 11.92
CA VAL A 361 -7.10 -14.79 10.57
C VAL A 361 -6.07 -14.36 9.52
N ILE A 362 -5.60 -15.32 8.73
CA ILE A 362 -4.49 -15.17 7.77
C ILE A 362 -4.98 -15.55 6.35
N PRO A 363 -4.94 -14.65 5.37
CA PRO A 363 -5.39 -14.94 4.01
C PRO A 363 -4.26 -15.56 3.17
N PHE A 364 -4.08 -16.87 3.34
CA PHE A 364 -3.06 -17.64 2.61
C PHE A 364 -3.21 -17.49 1.09
N GLY A 365 -2.10 -17.23 0.41
CA GLY A 365 -2.10 -17.02 -1.04
C GLY A 365 -2.60 -15.65 -1.52
N ARG A 366 -3.06 -14.75 -0.63
CA ARG A 366 -3.53 -13.41 -1.00
C ARG A 366 -2.62 -12.25 -0.53
N MET A 367 -1.41 -12.59 -0.08
CA MET A 367 -0.38 -11.62 0.33
C MET A 367 0.35 -11.04 -0.89
N TRP A 368 1.46 -10.32 -0.69
CA TRP A 368 2.19 -9.67 -1.79
C TRP A 368 3.34 -10.49 -2.39
N ASN A 369 4.03 -11.30 -1.57
CA ASN A 369 5.26 -11.99 -1.99
C ASN A 369 5.70 -13.07 -0.97
N GLN A 370 6.87 -13.69 -1.24
CA GLN A 370 7.49 -14.72 -0.42
C GLN A 370 7.88 -14.29 1.00
N THR A 371 8.12 -13.00 1.25
CA THR A 371 8.53 -12.49 2.58
C THR A 371 7.38 -11.85 3.37
N SER A 372 6.20 -11.73 2.77
CA SER A 372 4.98 -11.22 3.41
C SER A 372 4.45 -12.21 4.44
N SER A 373 4.09 -11.77 5.65
CA SER A 373 3.38 -12.61 6.60
C SER A 373 2.57 -11.78 7.57
N TRP A 374 1.29 -11.61 7.29
CA TRP A 374 0.40 -10.76 8.08
C TRP A 374 -0.94 -11.45 8.40
N ALA A 375 -1.62 -10.93 9.41
CA ALA A 375 -2.97 -11.32 9.81
C ALA A 375 -3.87 -10.08 9.89
N LEU A 376 -5.18 -10.28 9.76
CA LEU A 376 -6.16 -9.21 9.90
C LEU A 376 -6.26 -8.71 11.33
N THR A 377 -6.46 -7.40 11.47
CA THR A 377 -6.54 -6.69 12.75
C THR A 377 -7.96 -6.64 13.30
N ASN A 378 -8.11 -6.57 14.61
CA ASN A 378 -9.39 -6.28 15.24
C ASN A 378 -9.64 -4.77 15.22
N LEU A 379 -10.09 -4.26 14.07
CA LEU A 379 -10.41 -2.84 13.86
C LEU A 379 -11.54 -2.34 14.79
N GLY A 380 -12.41 -3.24 15.26
CA GLY A 380 -13.42 -2.96 16.28
C GLY A 380 -12.86 -2.77 17.70
N ASN A 381 -11.59 -3.09 17.96
CA ASN A 381 -11.00 -2.96 19.30
C ASN A 381 -10.82 -1.47 19.67
N PRO A 382 -11.40 -1.01 20.81
CA PRO A 382 -11.36 0.40 21.20
C PRO A 382 -9.94 0.91 21.54
N PHE A 383 -9.05 0.04 22.01
CA PHE A 383 -7.65 0.36 22.30
C PHE A 383 -6.80 0.42 21.04
N PHE A 384 -7.04 -0.45 20.05
CA PHE A 384 -6.20 -0.57 18.85
C PHE A 384 -6.05 0.76 18.10
N ALA A 385 -7.16 1.46 17.83
CA ALA A 385 -7.11 2.78 17.18
C ALA A 385 -6.32 3.83 17.98
N ASN A 386 -6.38 3.79 19.32
CA ASN A 386 -5.61 4.71 20.16
C ASN A 386 -4.12 4.36 20.12
N THR A 387 -3.76 3.07 20.17
CA THR A 387 -2.38 2.61 20.07
C THR A 387 -1.77 2.96 18.70
N MET A 388 -2.49 2.67 17.60
CA MET A 388 -2.05 3.03 16.25
C MET A 388 -1.88 4.55 16.08
N ARG A 389 -2.80 5.37 16.63
CA ARG A 389 -2.68 6.83 16.66
C ARG A 389 -1.36 7.28 17.30
N HIS A 390 -0.98 6.73 18.46
CA HIS A 390 0.28 7.13 19.12
C HIS A 390 1.51 6.78 18.28
N SER A 391 1.57 5.56 17.71
CA SER A 391 2.67 5.15 16.83
C SER A 391 2.74 6.00 15.55
N TYR A 392 1.61 6.31 14.93
CA TYR A 392 1.56 7.16 13.74
C TYR A 392 1.96 8.60 14.05
N GLN A 393 1.45 9.23 15.10
CA GLN A 393 1.85 10.59 15.46
C GLN A 393 3.35 10.70 15.75
N ALA A 394 3.95 9.71 16.41
CA ALA A 394 5.39 9.68 16.65
C ALA A 394 6.19 9.57 15.34
N GLU A 395 5.80 8.69 14.42
CA GLU A 395 6.51 8.49 13.16
C GLU A 395 6.28 9.66 12.17
N TRP A 396 5.07 10.22 12.11
CA TRP A 396 4.76 11.42 11.29
C TRP A 396 5.55 12.63 11.78
N ALA A 397 5.60 12.90 13.09
CA ALA A 397 6.37 14.01 13.64
C ALA A 397 7.89 13.85 13.44
N LYS A 398 8.39 12.62 13.42
CA LYS A 398 9.79 12.25 13.12
C LYS A 398 10.13 12.41 11.64
N GLN A 399 9.19 12.14 10.73
CA GLN A 399 9.36 12.27 9.28
C GLN A 399 8.91 13.62 8.69
N GLY A 400 8.23 14.48 9.45
CA GLY A 400 7.71 15.76 8.95
C GLY A 400 6.41 15.65 8.15
N LEU A 401 5.60 14.62 8.41
CA LEU A 401 4.41 14.28 7.61
C LEU A 401 3.13 14.91 8.17
N ASN A 402 2.18 15.19 7.28
CA ASN A 402 0.86 15.72 7.62
C ASN A 402 -0.21 14.62 7.75
N GLY A 403 0.17 13.35 7.80
CA GLY A 403 -0.74 12.21 7.84
C GLY A 403 -0.17 10.99 7.12
N ALA A 404 -1.04 10.04 6.78
CA ALA A 404 -0.68 8.88 5.98
C ALA A 404 -1.88 8.36 5.18
N TYR A 405 -1.60 7.53 4.17
CA TYR A 405 -2.64 6.90 3.36
C TYR A 405 -2.71 5.38 3.53
N ASN A 406 -3.92 4.84 3.48
CA ASN A 406 -4.16 3.39 3.43
C ASN A 406 -4.18 2.91 1.99
N ASP A 407 -3.39 1.88 1.70
CA ASP A 407 -3.37 1.17 0.43
C ASP A 407 -4.16 -0.16 0.52
N ASP A 408 -4.38 -0.86 -0.60
CA ASP A 408 -5.13 -2.13 -0.66
C ASP A 408 -6.44 -2.11 0.16
N THR A 409 -7.25 -1.05 -0.01
CA THR A 409 -8.50 -0.81 0.74
C THR A 409 -9.57 -1.91 0.58
N ASN A 410 -9.36 -2.87 -0.32
CA ASN A 410 -10.19 -4.04 -0.57
C ASN A 410 -9.66 -5.37 0.03
N LYS A 411 -8.47 -5.39 0.66
CA LYS A 411 -7.91 -6.58 1.34
C LYS A 411 -8.51 -6.74 2.74
N LEU A 412 -9.81 -7.01 2.77
CA LEU A 412 -10.66 -7.09 3.95
C LEU A 412 -11.06 -8.56 4.24
N LEU A 413 -12.32 -8.83 4.58
CA LEU A 413 -12.75 -10.15 5.10
C LEU A 413 -13.64 -10.94 4.11
N GLY A 414 -13.95 -10.39 2.93
CA GLY A 414 -14.79 -11.00 1.91
C GLY A 414 -14.16 -12.13 1.09
N ALA A 415 -14.97 -12.66 0.16
CA ALA A 415 -14.63 -13.81 -0.69
C ALA A 415 -13.38 -13.60 -1.55
N ASN A 416 -13.06 -12.34 -1.91
CA ASN A 416 -11.83 -11.98 -2.61
C ASN A 416 -10.54 -12.30 -1.80
N GLN A 417 -10.65 -12.45 -0.47
CA GLN A 417 -9.57 -12.83 0.41
C GLN A 417 -9.71 -14.27 0.97
N PHE A 418 -10.93 -14.73 1.26
CA PHE A 418 -11.16 -16.01 1.94
C PHE A 418 -12.15 -16.92 1.20
N TYR A 419 -11.68 -18.11 0.82
CA TYR A 419 -12.55 -19.22 0.44
C TYR A 419 -12.41 -20.35 1.48
N ILE A 420 -13.45 -20.52 2.29
CA ILE A 420 -13.50 -21.46 3.41
C ILE A 420 -14.15 -22.78 2.97
N TYR A 421 -13.50 -23.91 3.27
CA TYR A 421 -14.07 -25.25 3.11
C TYR A 421 -14.82 -25.72 4.36
N SER A 422 -14.28 -25.42 5.55
CA SER A 422 -14.91 -25.76 6.83
C SER A 422 -14.40 -24.89 7.98
N GLY A 423 -15.21 -24.74 9.03
CA GLY A 423 -14.97 -23.78 10.12
C GLY A 423 -15.16 -22.35 9.64
N GLY A 424 -14.24 -21.47 9.98
CA GLY A 424 -14.15 -20.10 9.46
C GLY A 424 -14.82 -19.02 10.31
N THR A 425 -15.42 -19.36 11.45
CA THR A 425 -16.06 -18.38 12.34
C THR A 425 -15.01 -17.53 13.05
N VAL A 426 -15.03 -16.23 12.81
CA VAL A 426 -14.17 -15.24 13.47
C VAL A 426 -14.73 -14.91 14.85
N ASP A 427 -13.95 -15.14 15.92
CA ASP A 427 -14.39 -15.04 17.32
C ASP A 427 -14.86 -13.62 17.68
N GLU A 428 -14.13 -12.60 17.21
CA GLU A 428 -14.44 -11.19 17.46
C GLU A 428 -15.68 -10.67 16.70
N LEU A 429 -16.19 -11.42 15.72
CA LEU A 429 -17.34 -11.01 14.88
C LEU A 429 -18.55 -11.94 15.00
N GLY A 430 -18.35 -13.22 15.37
CA GLY A 430 -19.38 -14.25 15.31
C GLY A 430 -19.80 -14.62 13.88
N LEU A 431 -18.98 -14.31 12.87
CA LEU A 431 -19.30 -14.43 11.44
C LEU A 431 -18.22 -15.20 10.69
N VAL A 432 -18.60 -15.89 9.61
CA VAL A 432 -17.70 -16.73 8.82
C VAL A 432 -16.91 -15.87 7.83
N ALA A 433 -15.57 -15.93 7.87
CA ALA A 433 -14.71 -15.25 6.92
C ALA A 433 -15.04 -15.65 5.46
N GLY A 434 -14.95 -14.71 4.53
CA GLY A 434 -15.36 -14.89 3.14
C GLY A 434 -16.87 -14.67 2.88
N SER A 435 -17.71 -14.65 3.93
CA SER A 435 -19.14 -14.34 3.78
C SER A 435 -19.40 -12.85 3.63
N GLN A 436 -20.47 -12.50 2.90
CA GLN A 436 -20.92 -11.11 2.71
C GLN A 436 -21.14 -10.39 4.06
N ALA A 437 -21.78 -11.07 5.02
CA ALA A 437 -22.05 -10.50 6.34
C ALA A 437 -20.77 -10.16 7.12
N ALA A 438 -19.75 -11.03 7.05
CA ALA A 438 -18.45 -10.77 7.68
C ALA A 438 -17.71 -9.61 7.00
N ASP A 439 -17.76 -9.55 5.67
CA ASP A 439 -17.15 -8.46 4.90
C ASP A 439 -17.82 -7.11 5.16
N ASP A 440 -19.15 -7.04 5.18
CA ASP A 440 -19.90 -5.82 5.48
C ASP A 440 -19.64 -5.32 6.91
N ALA A 441 -19.62 -6.22 7.89
CA ALA A 441 -19.28 -5.90 9.28
C ALA A 441 -17.84 -5.37 9.42
N TYR A 442 -16.88 -6.02 8.76
CA TYR A 442 -15.48 -5.61 8.84
C TYR A 442 -15.18 -4.33 8.05
N LYS A 443 -15.85 -4.10 6.91
CA LYS A 443 -15.86 -2.82 6.19
C LYS A 443 -16.38 -1.68 7.06
N ALA A 444 -17.47 -1.89 7.80
CA ALA A 444 -17.99 -0.91 8.73
C ALA A 444 -16.98 -0.60 9.86
N GLN A 445 -16.29 -1.61 10.39
CA GLN A 445 -15.20 -1.41 11.37
C GLN A 445 -14.01 -0.64 10.78
N PHE A 446 -13.59 -0.95 9.53
CA PHE A 446 -12.50 -0.25 8.85
C PHE A 446 -12.80 1.23 8.63
N SER A 447 -13.99 1.56 8.14
CA SER A 447 -14.42 2.96 7.98
C SER A 447 -14.55 3.68 9.33
N ALA A 448 -15.10 3.01 10.36
CA ALA A 448 -15.18 3.57 11.71
C ALA A 448 -13.81 3.81 12.34
N PHE A 449 -12.84 2.92 12.09
CA PHE A 449 -11.46 3.05 12.55
C PHE A 449 -10.77 4.25 11.89
N LEU A 450 -10.87 4.41 10.57
CA LEU A 450 -10.27 5.53 9.84
C LEU A 450 -10.91 6.87 10.25
N ASN A 451 -12.24 6.90 10.39
CA ASN A 451 -12.95 8.05 10.97
C ASN A 451 -12.45 8.38 12.36
N LYS A 452 -12.23 7.37 13.22
CA LYS A 452 -11.70 7.56 14.56
C LYS A 452 -10.29 8.16 14.51
N LEU A 453 -9.40 7.72 13.61
CA LEU A 453 -8.09 8.37 13.42
C LEU A 453 -8.25 9.86 13.04
N ALA A 454 -9.11 10.19 12.07
CA ALA A 454 -9.36 11.57 11.66
C ALA A 454 -9.93 12.44 12.80
N THR A 455 -10.85 11.92 13.63
CA THR A 455 -11.35 12.65 14.81
C THR A 455 -10.35 12.77 15.96
N LEU A 456 -9.36 11.89 16.00
CA LEU A 456 -8.31 11.93 17.01
C LEU A 456 -7.23 12.96 16.65
N ASP A 457 -7.03 13.23 15.36
CA ASP A 457 -6.03 14.14 14.83
C ASP A 457 -6.63 14.96 13.67
N GLU A 458 -7.36 16.04 14.01
CA GLU A 458 -8.22 16.78 13.07
C GLU A 458 -7.45 17.46 11.91
N ASP A 459 -6.17 17.77 12.12
CA ASP A 459 -5.27 18.34 11.10
C ASP A 459 -4.65 17.27 10.18
N ALA A 460 -4.75 15.98 10.53
CA ALA A 460 -4.11 14.90 9.81
C ALA A 460 -4.85 14.50 8.53
N LEU A 461 -4.12 14.45 7.43
CA LEU A 461 -4.60 13.93 6.16
C LEU A 461 -4.64 12.40 6.19
N ILE A 462 -5.82 11.85 6.48
CA ILE A 462 -6.12 10.43 6.25
C ILE A 462 -6.35 10.23 4.75
N GLY A 463 -5.40 9.58 4.08
CA GLY A 463 -5.45 9.27 2.66
C GLY A 463 -5.97 7.85 2.37
N LEU A 464 -6.54 7.62 1.19
CA LEU A 464 -6.98 6.30 0.73
C LEU A 464 -6.63 6.09 -0.74
N ASN A 465 -5.93 5.00 -1.08
CA ASN A 465 -5.86 4.53 -2.47
C ASN A 465 -7.13 3.72 -2.77
N ILE A 466 -7.92 4.19 -3.73
CA ILE A 466 -9.17 3.55 -4.18
C ILE A 466 -9.12 3.17 -5.67
N GLY A 467 -8.00 3.43 -6.35
CA GLY A 467 -7.86 3.19 -7.79
C GLY A 467 -9.02 3.77 -8.60
N THR A 468 -9.56 2.94 -9.49
CA THR A 468 -10.70 3.29 -10.37
C THR A 468 -12.08 2.96 -9.78
N ALA A 469 -12.16 2.49 -8.53
CA ALA A 469 -13.41 1.99 -7.96
C ALA A 469 -14.41 3.12 -7.70
N ASN A 470 -15.60 3.07 -8.33
CA ASN A 470 -16.65 4.04 -8.01
C ASN A 470 -17.10 3.87 -6.56
N LEU A 471 -17.30 4.97 -5.82
CA LEU A 471 -17.68 4.89 -4.41
C LEU A 471 -19.18 4.70 -4.21
N PHE A 472 -20.03 5.06 -5.18
CA PHE A 472 -21.48 5.06 -5.03
C PHE A 472 -22.21 4.03 -5.91
N GLY A 473 -23.48 3.80 -5.60
CA GLY A 473 -24.33 2.84 -6.31
C GLY A 473 -24.19 1.41 -5.79
N ARG A 474 -24.90 0.48 -6.46
CA ARG A 474 -25.03 -0.92 -6.05
C ARG A 474 -23.71 -1.66 -5.90
N ASN A 475 -22.78 -1.39 -6.82
CA ASN A 475 -21.44 -1.98 -6.86
C ASN A 475 -20.38 -1.08 -6.22
N GLY A 476 -20.78 0.03 -5.60
CA GLY A 476 -19.89 1.08 -5.10
C GLY A 476 -19.32 0.81 -3.72
N GLN A 477 -18.11 1.30 -3.47
CA GLN A 477 -17.43 1.18 -2.17
C GLN A 477 -17.92 2.23 -1.14
N ASN A 478 -19.25 2.29 -0.92
CA ASN A 478 -19.92 3.35 -0.15
C ASN A 478 -19.35 3.55 1.27
N HIS A 479 -18.84 2.48 1.88
CA HIS A 479 -18.19 2.51 3.19
C HIS A 479 -16.97 3.47 3.23
N LEU A 480 -16.27 3.68 2.12
CA LEU A 480 -15.08 4.56 2.08
C LEU A 480 -15.41 6.05 1.90
N VAL A 481 -16.65 6.43 1.53
CA VAL A 481 -17.04 7.81 1.14
C VAL A 481 -16.69 8.88 2.18
N ASN A 482 -16.79 8.54 3.46
CA ASN A 482 -16.46 9.45 4.57
C ASN A 482 -15.18 9.05 5.31
N ALA A 483 -14.55 7.92 4.95
CA ALA A 483 -13.46 7.30 5.71
C ALA A 483 -12.09 7.96 5.51
N GLY A 484 -11.98 8.99 4.66
CA GLY A 484 -10.73 9.67 4.38
C GLY A 484 -10.94 11.14 4.00
N SER A 485 -9.86 11.90 4.10
CA SER A 485 -9.78 13.31 3.71
C SER A 485 -9.22 13.53 2.29
N LEU A 486 -8.52 12.51 1.77
CA LEU A 486 -7.81 12.53 0.51
C LEU A 486 -7.93 11.16 -0.18
N TYR A 487 -8.30 11.15 -1.46
CA TYR A 487 -8.50 9.93 -2.24
C TYR A 487 -7.56 9.90 -3.45
N LEU A 488 -6.70 8.89 -3.57
CA LEU A 488 -5.95 8.65 -4.80
C LEU A 488 -6.79 7.80 -5.76
N ARG A 489 -7.00 8.34 -6.96
CA ARG A 489 -7.58 7.64 -8.11
C ARG A 489 -6.42 7.15 -8.99
N GLU A 490 -5.80 6.06 -8.60
CA GLU A 490 -4.71 5.42 -9.36
C GLU A 490 -5.21 4.97 -10.74
N HIS A 491 -4.41 5.25 -11.77
CA HIS A 491 -4.69 4.92 -13.18
C HIS A 491 -6.09 5.33 -13.68
N TYR A 492 -6.59 6.48 -13.22
CA TYR A 492 -7.98 6.89 -13.41
C TYR A 492 -8.26 7.60 -14.73
N LEU A 493 -7.37 8.50 -15.16
CA LEU A 493 -7.51 9.22 -16.42
C LEU A 493 -6.59 8.63 -17.49
N PHE A 494 -7.07 8.62 -18.72
CA PHE A 494 -6.31 8.20 -19.90
C PHE A 494 -6.69 9.04 -21.13
N PRO A 495 -5.83 9.14 -22.16
CA PRO A 495 -6.07 10.01 -23.32
C PRO A 495 -7.34 9.61 -24.10
N ALA A 496 -7.65 8.32 -24.15
CA ALA A 496 -8.87 7.76 -24.76
C ALA A 496 -10.00 7.51 -23.75
N THR A 497 -10.25 8.44 -22.82
CA THR A 497 -11.36 8.31 -21.85
C THR A 497 -12.70 8.43 -22.55
N GLY A 498 -13.50 7.38 -22.52
CA GLY A 498 -14.84 7.36 -23.12
C GLY A 498 -15.83 8.27 -22.41
N PHE A 499 -16.94 8.57 -23.07
CA PHE A 499 -18.06 9.23 -22.39
C PHE A 499 -18.64 8.37 -21.26
N SER A 500 -18.71 7.05 -21.44
CA SER A 500 -19.24 6.08 -20.47
C SER A 500 -18.43 4.77 -20.52
N GLY A 501 -19.09 3.61 -20.47
CA GLY A 501 -18.42 2.30 -20.34
C GLY A 501 -18.04 1.98 -18.89
N TYR A 502 -16.99 1.17 -18.67
CA TYR A 502 -16.57 0.78 -17.31
C TYR A 502 -15.98 1.95 -16.50
N ALA A 503 -15.18 2.81 -17.15
CA ALA A 503 -14.60 4.01 -16.57
C ALA A 503 -14.63 5.12 -17.63
N GLY A 504 -15.58 6.05 -17.51
CA GLY A 504 -15.82 7.12 -18.46
C GLY A 504 -16.46 8.35 -17.82
N LEU A 505 -16.37 9.47 -18.52
CA LEU A 505 -16.61 10.82 -17.99
C LEU A 505 -17.98 11.01 -17.31
N ALA A 506 -19.06 10.48 -17.89
CA ALA A 506 -20.40 10.53 -17.33
C ALA A 506 -20.54 9.82 -15.98
N LYS A 507 -19.57 8.98 -15.58
CA LYS A 507 -19.56 8.23 -14.31
C LYS A 507 -18.64 8.84 -13.25
N PHE A 508 -17.93 9.93 -13.55
CA PHE A 508 -16.95 10.57 -12.66
C PHE A 508 -17.56 11.55 -11.64
N TRP A 509 -18.89 11.64 -11.56
CA TRP A 509 -19.60 12.50 -10.60
C TRP A 509 -19.41 12.07 -9.13
N ASP A 510 -18.90 10.87 -8.86
CA ASP A 510 -18.54 10.44 -7.50
C ASP A 510 -17.48 11.35 -6.87
N ASN A 511 -16.57 11.89 -7.68
CA ASN A 511 -15.58 12.89 -7.24
C ASN A 511 -16.22 14.26 -6.99
N SER A 512 -17.30 14.60 -7.70
CA SER A 512 -18.10 15.80 -7.43
C SER A 512 -18.87 15.69 -6.10
N ALA A 513 -19.26 14.48 -5.70
CA ALA A 513 -19.82 14.20 -4.37
C ALA A 513 -18.75 14.30 -3.27
N LEU A 514 -17.56 13.72 -3.50
CA LEU A 514 -16.42 13.86 -2.58
C LEU A 514 -16.03 15.34 -2.38
N ALA A 515 -15.89 16.10 -3.46
CA ALA A 515 -15.59 17.53 -3.42
C ALA A 515 -16.69 18.34 -2.71
N LYS A 516 -17.97 17.96 -2.88
CA LYS A 516 -19.11 18.55 -2.15
C LYS A 516 -19.07 18.26 -0.66
N ALA A 517 -18.63 17.07 -0.26
CA ALA A 517 -18.37 16.69 1.13
C ALA A 517 -17.08 17.32 1.71
N GLY A 518 -16.35 18.11 0.92
CA GLY A 518 -15.10 18.77 1.34
C GLY A 518 -13.85 17.91 1.18
N GLN A 519 -13.97 16.68 0.67
CA GLN A 519 -12.83 15.78 0.49
C GLN A 519 -11.96 16.20 -0.70
N LYS A 520 -10.70 15.76 -0.68
CA LYS A 520 -9.73 15.99 -1.76
C LYS A 520 -9.55 14.72 -2.60
N VAL A 521 -9.24 14.90 -3.88
CA VAL A 521 -9.03 13.77 -4.81
C VAL A 521 -7.80 14.03 -5.69
N ILE A 522 -6.89 13.06 -5.79
CA ILE A 522 -5.80 13.06 -6.76
C ILE A 522 -6.26 12.22 -7.95
N TYR A 523 -6.33 12.84 -9.13
CA TYR A 523 -6.50 12.15 -10.40
C TYR A 523 -5.14 11.79 -10.97
N GLN A 524 -4.81 10.50 -10.98
CA GLN A 524 -3.65 10.02 -11.73
C GLN A 524 -4.04 9.78 -13.18
N ALA A 525 -3.51 10.60 -14.07
CA ALA A 525 -3.47 10.37 -15.50
C ALA A 525 -2.35 9.40 -15.87
N THR A 526 -2.55 8.64 -16.94
CA THR A 526 -1.60 7.64 -17.45
C THR A 526 -1.50 7.71 -18.96
N THR A 527 -0.49 7.06 -19.54
CA THR A 527 -0.41 6.79 -20.99
C THR A 527 -1.10 5.49 -21.41
N ARG A 528 -1.85 4.83 -20.50
CA ARG A 528 -2.63 3.63 -20.86
C ARG A 528 -3.74 4.00 -21.84
N TYR A 529 -3.97 3.15 -22.83
CA TYR A 529 -4.93 3.37 -23.91
C TYR A 529 -4.69 4.69 -24.70
N GLY A 530 -3.48 5.26 -24.59
CA GLY A 530 -3.05 6.47 -25.29
C GLY A 530 -2.26 6.17 -26.56
N ARG A 531 -1.87 7.24 -27.26
CA ARG A 531 -0.99 7.19 -28.44
C ARG A 531 0.38 6.59 -28.12
N VAL A 532 0.90 6.77 -26.90
CA VAL A 532 2.16 6.16 -26.46
C VAL A 532 2.05 4.62 -26.43
N GLN A 533 0.91 4.09 -25.97
CA GLN A 533 0.68 2.64 -25.95
C GLN A 533 0.37 2.08 -27.34
N TYR A 534 -0.45 2.76 -28.14
CA TYR A 534 -0.95 2.22 -29.41
C TYR A 534 -0.08 2.54 -30.63
N PHE A 535 0.60 3.69 -30.65
CA PHE A 535 1.38 4.19 -31.79
C PHE A 535 2.87 4.44 -31.44
N GLY A 536 3.30 4.03 -30.24
CA GLY A 536 4.70 3.95 -29.85
C GLY A 536 5.23 5.14 -29.03
N ASN A 537 6.37 4.90 -28.39
CA ASN A 537 7.01 5.82 -27.45
C ASN A 537 7.76 6.97 -28.15
N THR A 538 7.02 7.99 -28.62
CA THR A 538 7.59 9.18 -29.29
C THR A 538 7.25 10.46 -28.54
N GLU A 539 8.06 11.52 -28.72
CA GLU A 539 7.82 12.84 -28.11
C GLU A 539 6.42 13.37 -28.40
N ASN A 540 6.00 13.33 -29.67
CA ASN A 540 4.69 13.81 -30.07
C ASN A 540 3.55 12.99 -29.45
N ASN A 541 3.68 11.67 -29.36
CA ASN A 541 2.66 10.85 -28.71
C ASN A 541 2.55 11.14 -27.22
N TRP A 542 3.67 11.39 -26.53
CA TRP A 542 3.67 11.81 -25.12
C TRP A 542 2.96 13.15 -24.92
N LYS A 543 3.33 14.16 -25.71
CA LYS A 543 2.72 15.51 -25.63
C LYS A 543 1.21 15.45 -25.90
N GLN A 544 0.79 14.75 -26.94
CA GLN A 544 -0.63 14.53 -27.25
C GLN A 544 -1.39 13.81 -26.12
N ASP A 545 -0.81 12.76 -25.53
CA ASP A 545 -1.42 12.00 -24.45
C ASP A 545 -1.54 12.84 -23.16
N GLN A 546 -0.48 13.57 -22.79
CA GLN A 546 -0.48 14.51 -21.67
C GLN A 546 -1.50 15.63 -21.85
N TYR A 547 -1.55 16.25 -23.04
CA TYR A 547 -2.46 17.33 -23.39
C TYR A 547 -3.93 16.89 -23.32
N SER A 548 -4.24 15.72 -23.89
CA SER A 548 -5.60 15.16 -23.88
C SER A 548 -6.04 14.70 -22.50
N ALA A 549 -5.15 14.07 -21.71
CA ALA A 549 -5.45 13.69 -20.33
C ALA A 549 -5.65 14.90 -19.41
N LEU A 550 -4.94 16.01 -19.65
CA LEU A 550 -5.14 17.26 -18.90
C LEU A 550 -6.46 17.95 -19.28
N ALA A 551 -6.89 17.91 -20.55
CA ALA A 551 -8.23 18.38 -20.95
C ALA A 551 -9.34 17.60 -20.22
N VAL A 552 -9.23 16.26 -20.21
CA VAL A 552 -10.11 15.32 -19.48
C VAL A 552 -10.16 15.64 -17.97
N PHE A 553 -9.02 16.01 -17.36
CA PHE A 553 -8.94 16.48 -15.98
C PHE A 553 -9.76 17.76 -15.77
N TYR A 554 -9.58 18.79 -16.61
CA TYR A 554 -10.26 20.07 -16.46
C TYR A 554 -11.79 19.99 -16.65
N LEU A 555 -12.31 19.04 -17.44
CA LEU A 555 -13.75 18.78 -17.50
C LEU A 555 -14.37 18.39 -16.15
N ASN A 556 -13.58 17.80 -15.24
CA ASN A 556 -14.02 17.34 -13.91
C ASN A 556 -13.32 18.07 -12.75
N TYR A 557 -12.55 19.13 -13.01
CA TYR A 557 -11.78 19.85 -12.01
C TYR A 557 -12.67 20.64 -11.05
N HIS A 558 -12.47 20.45 -9.75
CA HIS A 558 -13.04 21.28 -8.69
C HIS A 558 -11.89 21.99 -7.99
N PRO A 559 -11.78 23.33 -8.10
CA PRO A 559 -10.73 24.10 -7.47
C PRO A 559 -10.56 23.77 -6.00
N GLU A 560 -9.31 23.74 -5.56
CA GLU A 560 -8.87 23.39 -4.20
C GLU A 560 -9.13 21.94 -3.73
N ARG A 561 -9.99 21.17 -4.40
CA ARG A 561 -10.36 19.80 -4.03
C ARG A 561 -9.65 18.76 -4.89
N ILE A 562 -9.44 19.04 -6.18
CA ILE A 562 -8.92 18.07 -7.14
C ILE A 562 -7.49 18.42 -7.56
N TYR A 563 -6.63 17.41 -7.61
CA TYR A 563 -5.19 17.51 -7.88
C TYR A 563 -4.80 16.65 -9.09
N PHE A 564 -3.97 17.16 -9.98
CA PHE A 564 -3.46 16.44 -11.15
C PHE A 564 -2.13 15.73 -10.84
N ASN A 565 -2.03 14.44 -11.17
CA ASN A 565 -0.77 13.72 -11.26
C ASN A 565 -0.69 13.04 -12.64
N GLN A 566 0.44 13.15 -13.34
CA GLN A 566 0.68 12.40 -14.56
C GLN A 566 1.68 11.28 -14.29
N TRP A 567 1.37 10.10 -14.81
CA TRP A 567 2.22 8.92 -14.74
C TRP A 567 2.37 8.24 -16.10
N ASN A 568 3.23 7.23 -16.18
CA ASN A 568 3.33 6.35 -17.33
C ASN A 568 2.26 5.23 -17.25
N ASN A 569 2.49 4.09 -17.91
CA ASN A 569 1.57 2.95 -17.92
C ASN A 569 1.92 1.84 -16.90
N GLY A 570 3.02 1.95 -16.16
CA GLY A 570 3.56 0.92 -15.26
C GLY A 570 3.30 1.17 -13.77
N TYR A 571 3.64 0.19 -12.94
CA TYR A 571 3.42 0.18 -11.48
C TYR A 571 4.70 0.45 -10.65
N LEU A 572 5.81 0.88 -11.29
CA LEU A 572 7.10 1.11 -10.63
C LEU A 572 7.37 2.60 -10.39
N TYR A 573 6.85 3.08 -9.27
CA TYR A 573 6.96 4.45 -8.75
C TYR A 573 8.41 4.92 -8.48
N GLY A 574 8.56 6.19 -8.11
CA GLY A 574 9.83 6.86 -7.85
C GLY A 574 10.20 7.95 -8.85
N SER A 575 11.15 8.78 -8.45
CA SER A 575 11.71 9.96 -9.11
C SER A 575 13.01 9.69 -9.89
N ASN A 576 13.46 8.43 -9.93
CA ASN A 576 14.64 8.02 -10.70
C ASN A 576 14.47 8.35 -12.21
N ASN A 577 15.55 8.26 -12.98
CA ASN A 577 15.51 8.61 -14.40
C ASN A 577 14.60 7.69 -15.23
N THR A 578 14.07 8.26 -16.30
CA THR A 578 13.38 7.54 -17.37
C THR A 578 14.32 6.62 -18.14
N THR A 579 13.74 5.58 -18.73
CA THR A 579 14.39 4.67 -19.68
C THR A 579 13.73 4.81 -21.06
N SER A 580 14.36 4.23 -22.09
CA SER A 580 13.81 4.13 -23.45
C SER A 580 12.43 3.47 -23.54
N ASP A 581 12.01 2.77 -22.48
CA ASP A 581 10.81 1.95 -22.47
C ASP A 581 9.65 2.68 -21.77
N ASN A 582 9.95 3.70 -20.96
CA ASN A 582 8.98 4.39 -20.10
C ASN A 582 8.86 5.90 -20.34
N PHE A 583 9.69 6.48 -21.21
CA PHE A 583 9.54 7.84 -21.76
C PHE A 583 10.29 7.93 -23.10
N TRP A 584 9.95 8.90 -23.94
CA TRP A 584 10.59 9.04 -25.26
C TRP A 584 12.07 9.47 -25.18
N LYS A 585 12.48 10.06 -24.05
CA LYS A 585 13.85 10.46 -23.74
C LYS A 585 14.32 9.76 -22.47
N ALA A 586 15.37 8.95 -22.56
CA ALA A 586 15.98 8.33 -21.38
C ALA A 586 16.82 9.36 -20.59
N GLY A 587 17.01 9.12 -19.29
CA GLY A 587 17.89 9.95 -18.44
C GLY A 587 17.26 11.19 -17.82
N VAL A 588 15.95 11.41 -17.99
CA VAL A 588 15.22 12.55 -17.39
C VAL A 588 14.54 12.08 -16.11
N PRO A 589 14.62 12.80 -14.96
CA PRO A 589 13.89 12.42 -13.76
C PRO A 589 12.38 12.27 -14.02
N LYS A 590 11.78 11.13 -13.64
CA LYS A 590 10.41 10.76 -14.04
C LYS A 590 9.36 11.85 -13.82
N ASN A 591 9.33 12.52 -12.67
CA ASN A 591 8.30 13.52 -12.39
C ASN A 591 8.46 14.79 -13.24
N ILE A 592 9.70 15.17 -13.60
CA ILE A 592 9.99 16.25 -14.57
C ILE A 592 9.56 15.84 -15.98
N ALA A 593 9.84 14.60 -16.38
CA ALA A 593 9.46 14.06 -17.68
C ALA A 593 7.94 13.96 -17.86
N TYR A 594 7.23 13.53 -16.82
CA TYR A 594 5.81 13.21 -16.91
C TYR A 594 4.90 14.41 -16.64
N GLN A 595 5.26 15.38 -15.79
CA GLN A 595 4.39 16.53 -15.53
C GLN A 595 4.37 17.53 -16.71
N PRO A 596 3.20 17.84 -17.31
CA PRO A 596 3.08 18.78 -18.42
C PRO A 596 3.09 20.24 -17.94
N SER A 597 4.19 20.65 -17.32
CA SER A 597 4.32 21.92 -16.58
C SER A 597 3.99 23.17 -17.41
N ALA A 598 4.34 23.18 -18.70
CA ALA A 598 4.01 24.27 -19.62
C ALA A 598 2.50 24.43 -19.85
N LEU A 599 1.75 23.31 -19.87
CA LEU A 599 0.29 23.33 -20.01
C LEU A 599 -0.41 23.64 -18.67
N LEU A 600 0.16 23.20 -17.54
CA LEU A 600 -0.35 23.52 -16.20
C LEU A 600 -0.17 25.01 -15.82
N ALA A 601 0.76 25.70 -16.48
CA ALA A 601 0.97 27.15 -16.38
C ALA A 601 -0.12 27.98 -17.09
N ILE A 602 -0.96 27.36 -17.92
CA ILE A 602 -2.00 28.07 -18.69
C ILE A 602 -3.13 28.50 -17.76
N ASP A 603 -3.35 29.82 -17.70
CA ASP A 603 -4.32 30.48 -16.84
C ASP A 603 -5.72 30.48 -17.45
N LEU A 604 -6.44 29.35 -17.33
CA LEU A 604 -7.87 29.26 -17.62
C LEU A 604 -8.72 30.07 -16.61
N GLY A 605 -8.17 30.37 -15.43
CA GLY A 605 -8.90 30.89 -14.29
C GLY A 605 -9.82 29.86 -13.62
N MET A 606 -10.98 30.30 -13.12
CA MET A 606 -11.92 29.45 -12.36
C MET A 606 -13.06 28.95 -13.26
N PRO A 607 -13.63 27.76 -13.03
CA PRO A 607 -14.86 27.34 -13.73
C PRO A 607 -15.97 28.38 -13.55
N THR A 608 -16.65 28.78 -14.63
CA THR A 608 -17.72 29.80 -14.56
C THR A 608 -18.96 29.29 -13.82
N ASN A 609 -19.13 27.96 -13.77
CA ASN A 609 -20.32 27.27 -13.28
C ASN A 609 -21.59 27.65 -14.05
N GLN A 610 -21.45 27.80 -15.38
CA GLN A 610 -22.54 28.07 -16.30
C GLN A 610 -22.36 27.25 -17.58
N ILE A 611 -23.48 26.93 -18.25
CA ILE A 611 -23.52 26.34 -19.59
C ILE A 611 -23.98 27.47 -20.52
N PRO A 612 -23.33 27.72 -21.67
CA PRO A 612 -23.76 28.77 -22.59
C PRO A 612 -25.14 28.48 -23.20
N ASP A 613 -25.88 29.54 -23.55
CA ASP A 613 -27.24 29.42 -24.08
C ASP A 613 -27.28 28.55 -25.35
N GLY A 614 -28.27 27.64 -25.42
CA GLY A 614 -28.49 26.74 -26.54
C GLY A 614 -27.77 25.39 -26.45
N TYR A 615 -26.83 25.21 -25.50
CA TYR A 615 -26.13 23.95 -25.29
C TYR A 615 -26.81 23.06 -24.22
N GLN A 616 -26.58 21.75 -24.30
CA GLN A 616 -27.16 20.75 -23.38
C GLN A 616 -26.11 20.20 -22.42
N ALA A 617 -26.46 20.14 -21.13
CA ALA A 617 -25.65 19.50 -20.09
C ALA A 617 -25.44 18.02 -20.39
N THR A 618 -24.25 17.49 -20.08
CA THR A 618 -23.99 16.05 -20.20
C THR A 618 -24.75 15.27 -19.11
N PRO A 619 -25.41 14.15 -19.43
CA PRO A 619 -26.01 13.30 -18.41
C PRO A 619 -24.97 12.65 -17.50
N LEU A 620 -25.35 12.44 -16.24
CA LEU A 620 -24.60 11.68 -15.25
C LEU A 620 -25.13 10.25 -15.20
N MET A 621 -24.23 9.27 -15.23
CA MET A 621 -24.53 7.84 -15.33
C MET A 621 -24.00 7.04 -14.14
N MET A 622 -24.70 5.99 -13.75
CA MET A 622 -24.31 5.05 -12.69
C MET A 622 -24.42 3.59 -13.15
N SER A 623 -23.61 2.69 -12.56
CA SER A 623 -23.77 1.23 -12.68
C SER A 623 -24.81 0.74 -11.67
N THR A 624 -25.81 0.01 -12.14
CA THR A 624 -27.00 -0.38 -11.34
C THR A 624 -27.43 -1.83 -11.55
N SER A 625 -26.92 -2.54 -12.56
CA SER A 625 -27.36 -3.91 -12.88
C SER A 625 -26.29 -4.96 -12.59
N THR A 626 -25.14 -4.86 -13.25
CA THR A 626 -24.07 -5.87 -13.28
C THR A 626 -22.79 -5.26 -13.88
N PRO A 627 -21.58 -5.73 -13.56
CA PRO A 627 -20.32 -5.13 -14.03
C PRO A 627 -19.97 -5.43 -15.51
N TYR A 628 -20.97 -5.40 -16.40
CA TYR A 628 -20.76 -5.45 -17.85
C TYR A 628 -20.49 -4.05 -18.43
N SER A 629 -19.84 -3.99 -19.59
CA SER A 629 -19.51 -2.75 -20.30
C SER A 629 -20.71 -1.86 -20.66
N ALA A 630 -21.93 -2.44 -20.67
CA ALA A 630 -23.17 -1.78 -21.04
C ALA A 630 -24.11 -1.48 -19.83
N ASP A 631 -23.62 -1.49 -18.59
CA ASP A 631 -24.41 -1.06 -17.43
C ASP A 631 -24.39 0.48 -17.28
N TYR A 632 -25.52 1.11 -17.56
CA TYR A 632 -25.74 2.55 -17.42
C TYR A 632 -27.15 2.82 -16.91
N THR A 633 -27.28 3.80 -16.03
CA THR A 633 -28.55 4.44 -15.67
C THR A 633 -28.29 5.92 -15.50
N VAL A 634 -29.06 6.75 -16.19
CA VAL A 634 -28.98 8.21 -16.06
C VAL A 634 -29.62 8.61 -14.73
N ILE A 635 -28.90 9.39 -13.92
CA ILE A 635 -29.32 9.80 -12.56
C ILE A 635 -29.47 11.33 -12.40
N GLY A 636 -29.22 12.08 -13.47
CA GLY A 636 -29.22 13.55 -13.52
C GLY A 636 -28.33 14.05 -14.66
N ASP A 637 -27.93 15.31 -14.60
CA ASP A 637 -26.98 15.94 -15.54
C ASP A 637 -25.93 16.80 -14.83
N ALA A 638 -24.89 17.21 -15.57
CA ALA A 638 -23.73 17.93 -15.05
C ALA A 638 -24.00 19.34 -14.49
N SER A 639 -25.20 19.90 -14.68
CA SER A 639 -25.65 21.16 -14.05
C SER A 639 -26.31 20.93 -12.68
N MET A 640 -26.71 19.69 -12.36
CA MET A 640 -27.41 19.38 -11.12
C MET A 640 -26.50 19.38 -9.89
N SER A 641 -26.94 20.07 -8.84
CA SER A 641 -26.30 20.06 -7.51
C SER A 641 -26.72 18.87 -6.63
N LYS A 642 -27.59 17.98 -7.15
CA LYS A 642 -28.09 16.79 -6.47
C LYS A 642 -28.57 15.75 -7.48
N VAL A 643 -28.25 14.48 -7.24
CA VAL A 643 -28.75 13.33 -8.03
C VAL A 643 -29.53 12.38 -7.12
N ALA A 644 -30.50 11.65 -7.69
CA ALA A 644 -31.37 10.74 -6.95
C ALA A 644 -31.55 9.40 -7.68
N HIS A 645 -31.37 8.29 -6.95
CA HIS A 645 -31.56 6.93 -7.44
C HIS A 645 -31.64 5.95 -6.25
N PRO A 646 -32.49 4.89 -6.28
CA PRO A 646 -32.66 3.97 -5.15
C PRO A 646 -31.38 3.27 -4.65
N ASP A 647 -30.43 2.98 -5.55
CA ASP A 647 -29.13 2.39 -5.17
C ASP A 647 -28.12 3.41 -4.55
N LEU A 648 -28.49 4.68 -4.35
CA LEU A 648 -27.65 5.66 -3.64
C LEU A 648 -27.91 5.62 -2.12
N PRO A 649 -26.92 5.97 -1.29
CA PRO A 649 -27.13 6.22 0.14
C PRO A 649 -28.30 7.18 0.37
N ASN A 650 -29.29 6.78 1.17
CA ASN A 650 -30.52 7.54 1.43
C ASN A 650 -31.33 7.93 0.16
N GLY A 651 -31.09 7.27 -0.98
CA GLY A 651 -31.75 7.53 -2.26
C GLY A 651 -31.28 8.77 -3.03
N ALA A 652 -30.38 9.59 -2.48
CA ALA A 652 -29.87 10.80 -3.15
C ALA A 652 -28.54 11.30 -2.59
N ILE A 653 -27.72 11.93 -3.45
CA ILE A 653 -26.40 12.49 -3.12
C ILE A 653 -26.30 13.94 -3.65
N ASP A 654 -25.74 14.83 -2.85
CA ASP A 654 -25.45 16.21 -3.23
C ASP A 654 -24.09 16.31 -3.95
N LEU A 655 -23.99 17.17 -4.97
CA LEU A 655 -22.82 17.32 -5.84
C LEU A 655 -22.34 18.78 -5.90
N LEU A 656 -21.07 18.96 -6.32
CA LEU A 656 -20.64 20.18 -7.01
C LEU A 656 -20.83 19.96 -8.53
N PRO A 657 -21.75 20.67 -9.20
CA PRO A 657 -21.96 20.47 -10.64
C PRO A 657 -20.74 20.94 -11.43
N THR A 658 -20.33 20.17 -12.44
CA THR A 658 -19.21 20.54 -13.31
C THR A 658 -19.62 21.52 -14.40
N HIS A 659 -20.90 21.55 -14.77
CA HIS A 659 -21.43 22.30 -15.92
C HIS A 659 -20.79 21.90 -17.25
N THR A 660 -20.36 20.63 -17.35
CA THR A 660 -19.89 20.03 -18.61
C THR A 660 -21.05 19.87 -19.58
N TYR A 661 -20.86 20.26 -20.84
CA TYR A 661 -21.93 20.25 -21.84
C TYR A 661 -21.44 19.69 -23.18
N PHE A 662 -22.38 19.33 -24.06
CA PHE A 662 -22.06 18.88 -25.43
C PHE A 662 -21.86 20.10 -26.35
N ALA A 663 -20.63 20.43 -26.70
CA ALA A 663 -20.35 21.39 -27.79
C ALA A 663 -20.68 20.80 -29.17
N TYR A 664 -20.62 19.46 -29.28
CA TYR A 664 -21.13 18.69 -30.41
C TYR A 664 -21.56 17.29 -29.91
N HIS A 665 -22.54 16.69 -30.56
CA HIS A 665 -22.85 15.27 -30.44
C HIS A 665 -23.38 14.75 -31.78
N SER A 666 -23.23 13.44 -32.02
CA SER A 666 -23.94 12.76 -33.10
C SER A 666 -25.44 12.61 -32.81
N ASP A 667 -26.24 12.45 -33.86
CA ASP A 667 -27.67 12.07 -33.75
C ASP A 667 -27.83 10.59 -33.35
N ASP A 668 -26.90 9.74 -33.81
CA ASP A 668 -26.83 8.34 -33.43
C ASP A 668 -26.43 8.18 -31.97
N THR A 669 -27.16 7.35 -31.23
CA THR A 669 -26.91 7.08 -29.82
C THR A 669 -26.65 5.60 -29.56
N VAL A 670 -25.64 5.29 -28.73
CA VAL A 670 -25.45 3.93 -28.20
C VAL A 670 -26.54 3.61 -27.17
N VAL A 671 -26.95 4.63 -26.41
CA VAL A 671 -27.92 4.56 -25.32
C VAL A 671 -28.73 5.84 -25.24
N MET A 672 -29.89 5.84 -24.58
CA MET A 672 -30.66 7.08 -24.39
C MET A 672 -29.80 8.15 -23.68
N HIS A 673 -29.67 9.33 -24.30
CA HIS A 673 -28.77 10.42 -23.90
C HIS A 673 -27.26 10.12 -23.96
N GLY A 674 -26.84 9.01 -24.58
CA GLY A 674 -25.44 8.68 -24.84
C GLY A 674 -25.14 8.60 -26.34
N PRO A 675 -24.67 9.70 -26.95
CA PRO A 675 -24.28 9.75 -28.36
C PRO A 675 -23.19 8.71 -28.70
N THR A 676 -23.06 8.35 -29.98
CA THR A 676 -21.94 7.51 -30.47
C THR A 676 -20.62 8.25 -30.41
N GLU A 677 -20.60 9.54 -30.78
CA GLU A 677 -19.47 10.44 -30.62
C GLU A 677 -19.89 11.86 -30.23
N MET A 678 -18.99 12.59 -29.58
CA MET A 678 -19.29 13.91 -29.03
C MET A 678 -18.03 14.75 -28.77
N VAL A 679 -18.21 16.07 -28.70
CA VAL A 679 -17.24 17.01 -28.11
C VAL A 679 -17.84 17.56 -26.84
N LEU A 680 -17.12 17.34 -25.75
CA LEU A 680 -17.47 17.82 -24.42
C LEU A 680 -16.75 19.14 -24.17
N ALA A 681 -17.43 20.08 -23.52
CA ALA A 681 -16.93 21.42 -23.26
C ALA A 681 -17.19 21.86 -21.82
N ARG A 682 -16.35 22.79 -21.34
CA ARG A 682 -16.51 23.47 -20.05
C ARG A 682 -15.90 24.87 -20.07
N GLU A 683 -16.65 25.84 -19.56
CA GLU A 683 -16.24 27.24 -19.46
C GLU A 683 -15.45 27.55 -18.17
N PHE A 684 -14.43 28.38 -18.33
CA PHE A 684 -13.63 28.98 -17.27
C PHE A 684 -13.56 30.51 -17.47
N THR A 685 -13.25 31.28 -16.43
CA THR A 685 -13.29 32.76 -16.47
C THR A 685 -12.33 33.43 -17.48
N LYS A 686 -11.37 32.69 -18.04
CA LYS A 686 -10.39 33.19 -19.03
C LYS A 686 -10.26 32.26 -20.25
N GLY A 687 -11.12 31.27 -20.39
CA GLY A 687 -10.98 30.28 -21.45
C GLY A 687 -11.96 29.11 -21.39
N GLN A 688 -11.79 28.18 -22.31
CA GLN A 688 -12.65 27.02 -22.50
C GLN A 688 -11.77 25.77 -22.69
N VAL A 689 -12.25 24.62 -22.22
CA VAL A 689 -11.64 23.31 -22.50
C VAL A 689 -12.61 22.46 -23.29
N LEU A 690 -12.11 21.85 -24.37
CA LEU A 690 -12.82 20.91 -25.23
C LEU A 690 -12.14 19.54 -25.20
N TYR A 691 -12.92 18.47 -25.39
CA TYR A 691 -12.40 17.12 -25.59
C TYR A 691 -13.36 16.27 -26.43
N ARG A 692 -12.85 15.63 -27.49
CA ARG A 692 -13.65 14.76 -28.36
C ARG A 692 -13.51 13.29 -27.99
N THR A 693 -14.62 12.57 -27.87
CA THR A 693 -14.60 11.15 -27.48
C THR A 693 -15.74 10.35 -28.10
N ASP A 694 -15.59 9.03 -28.12
CA ASP A 694 -16.67 8.08 -28.41
C ASP A 694 -17.33 7.57 -27.10
N PHE A 695 -18.40 6.79 -27.23
CA PHE A 695 -19.16 6.37 -26.06
C PHE A 695 -18.37 5.48 -25.07
N PHE A 696 -17.50 4.58 -25.55
CA PHE A 696 -16.83 3.57 -24.71
C PHE A 696 -15.39 3.90 -24.34
N GLY A 697 -14.71 4.75 -25.11
CA GLY A 697 -13.28 5.00 -24.95
C GLY A 697 -12.41 3.82 -25.41
N LYS A 698 -11.08 4.02 -25.36
CA LYS A 698 -10.06 2.99 -25.63
C LYS A 698 -10.12 2.36 -27.03
N ASN A 699 -10.84 3.00 -27.96
CA ASN A 699 -11.00 2.53 -29.33
C ASN A 699 -9.83 3.00 -30.20
N ILE A 700 -8.87 2.12 -30.49
CA ILE A 700 -7.66 2.45 -31.24
C ILE A 700 -7.95 3.15 -32.58
N ASP A 701 -9.02 2.76 -33.27
CA ASP A 701 -9.38 3.30 -34.58
C ASP A 701 -9.89 4.75 -34.48
N TYR A 702 -10.51 5.12 -33.36
CA TYR A 702 -11.09 6.45 -33.16
C TYR A 702 -10.03 7.57 -33.09
N PHE A 703 -8.78 7.26 -32.74
CA PHE A 703 -7.65 8.21 -32.86
C PHE A 703 -7.38 8.70 -34.29
N SER A 704 -7.93 8.01 -35.29
CA SER A 704 -7.84 8.34 -36.72
C SER A 704 -9.15 8.91 -37.29
N SER A 705 -10.17 9.13 -36.45
CA SER A 705 -11.44 9.74 -36.87
C SER A 705 -11.20 11.11 -37.51
N PRO A 706 -11.82 11.41 -38.68
CA PRO A 706 -11.69 12.71 -39.35
C PRO A 706 -12.01 13.86 -38.39
N LYS A 707 -11.21 14.93 -38.42
CA LYS A 707 -11.46 16.11 -37.59
C LYS A 707 -12.84 16.70 -37.89
N ILE A 708 -13.49 17.23 -36.86
CA ILE A 708 -14.75 17.98 -37.00
C ILE A 708 -14.52 19.44 -36.60
N THR A 709 -15.24 20.34 -37.25
CA THR A 709 -15.16 21.78 -36.99
C THR A 709 -16.14 22.17 -35.89
N ILE A 710 -15.63 22.77 -34.81
CA ILE A 710 -16.44 23.38 -33.76
C ILE A 710 -16.36 24.89 -33.93
N ALA A 711 -17.51 25.54 -34.14
CA ALA A 711 -17.61 26.99 -34.16
C ALA A 711 -17.53 27.54 -32.73
N LEU A 712 -16.78 28.62 -32.53
CA LEU A 712 -16.64 29.27 -31.23
C LEU A 712 -17.64 30.45 -31.12
N PRO A 713 -18.34 30.62 -29.99
CA PRO A 713 -19.30 31.72 -29.81
C PRO A 713 -18.68 33.12 -29.99
N GLU A 714 -17.42 33.25 -29.60
CA GLU A 714 -16.56 34.41 -29.84
C GLU A 714 -15.17 33.94 -30.27
N PRO A 715 -14.33 34.79 -30.91
CA PRO A 715 -12.99 34.39 -31.28
C PRO A 715 -12.14 34.08 -30.04
N MET A 716 -11.49 32.93 -30.01
CA MET A 716 -10.61 32.51 -28.90
C MET A 716 -9.21 32.14 -29.44
N ARG A 717 -8.21 32.12 -28.55
CA ARG A 717 -6.83 31.74 -28.88
C ARG A 717 -6.58 30.28 -28.48
N PRO A 718 -6.28 29.37 -29.42
CA PRO A 718 -5.95 28.00 -29.09
C PRO A 718 -4.55 27.91 -28.47
N VAL A 719 -4.39 27.00 -27.51
CA VAL A 719 -3.07 26.64 -26.97
C VAL A 719 -2.66 25.30 -27.59
N ASP A 720 -1.42 25.15 -28.06
CA ASP A 720 -0.92 23.88 -28.58
C ASP A 720 -0.46 22.91 -27.47
N GLN A 721 -0.07 21.69 -27.86
CA GLN A 721 0.44 20.65 -26.93
C GLN A 721 1.74 21.04 -26.20
N ASP A 722 2.44 22.07 -26.66
CA ASP A 722 3.70 22.58 -26.11
C ASP A 722 3.46 23.77 -25.16
N GLY A 723 2.21 24.27 -25.07
CA GLY A 723 1.83 25.42 -24.25
C GLY A 723 1.93 26.78 -24.98
N ASN A 724 2.16 26.80 -26.30
CA ASN A 724 2.20 28.06 -27.06
C ASN A 724 0.78 28.54 -27.36
N ILE A 725 0.54 29.85 -27.19
CA ILE A 725 -0.78 30.45 -27.42
C ILE A 725 -0.83 31.07 -28.83
N GLY A 726 -1.71 30.55 -29.69
CA GLY A 726 -1.90 30.99 -31.07
C GLY A 726 -2.63 32.33 -31.22
N ASP A 727 -2.98 32.64 -32.48
CA ASP A 727 -3.84 33.77 -32.85
C ASP A 727 -5.32 33.47 -32.59
N TYR A 728 -6.17 34.51 -32.62
CA TYR A 728 -7.62 34.34 -32.50
C TYR A 728 -8.22 33.60 -33.69
N VAL A 729 -9.02 32.57 -33.41
CA VAL A 729 -9.79 31.79 -34.39
C VAL A 729 -11.28 31.80 -34.05
N SER A 730 -12.13 31.74 -35.07
CA SER A 730 -13.59 31.63 -34.91
C SER A 730 -14.10 30.17 -34.86
N HIS A 731 -13.20 29.22 -35.07
CA HIS A 731 -13.50 27.79 -35.11
C HIS A 731 -12.22 26.98 -34.82
N ILE A 732 -12.39 25.76 -34.34
CA ILE A 732 -11.30 24.78 -34.18
C ILE A 732 -11.63 23.48 -34.90
N GLU A 733 -10.59 22.72 -35.26
CA GLU A 733 -10.72 21.37 -35.80
C GLU A 733 -10.21 20.33 -34.79
N ILE A 734 -11.08 19.42 -34.35
CA ILE A 734 -10.80 18.46 -33.28
C ILE A 734 -10.98 17.01 -33.77
N GLY A 735 -9.92 16.21 -33.65
CA GLY A 735 -9.84 14.79 -33.97
C GLY A 735 -10.28 13.90 -32.81
N GLY A 736 -10.37 12.58 -33.03
CA GLY A 736 -10.79 11.65 -31.98
C GLY A 736 -9.78 11.55 -30.84
N TYR A 737 -10.28 11.64 -29.60
CA TYR A 737 -9.51 11.71 -28.35
C TYR A 737 -8.53 12.89 -28.25
N GLU A 738 -8.71 13.93 -29.07
CA GLU A 738 -7.96 15.19 -28.96
C GLU A 738 -8.62 16.08 -27.89
N GLY A 739 -7.81 16.59 -26.95
CA GLY A 739 -8.16 17.70 -26.08
C GLY A 739 -7.77 19.04 -26.70
N VAL A 740 -8.50 20.11 -26.41
CA VAL A 740 -8.17 21.47 -26.87
C VAL A 740 -8.39 22.48 -25.75
N PHE A 741 -7.44 23.40 -25.60
CA PHE A 741 -7.49 24.51 -24.65
C PHE A 741 -7.61 25.82 -25.42
N LEU A 742 -8.53 26.68 -25.00
CA LEU A 742 -8.84 27.96 -25.63
C LEU A 742 -8.82 29.06 -24.58
N LEU A 743 -8.32 30.25 -24.95
CA LEU A 743 -8.30 31.44 -24.09
C LEU A 743 -9.12 32.58 -24.72
N TYR A 744 -9.85 33.33 -23.89
CA TYR A 744 -10.55 34.55 -24.32
C TYR A 744 -9.55 35.70 -24.63
#